data_AF-A0A2V7CN96-F1
#
_entry.id   AF-A0A2V7CN96-F1
#
_cell.length_a   1.000
_cell.length_b   1.000
_cell.length_c   1.000
_cell.angle_alpha   90.00
_cell.angle_beta   90.00
_cell.angle_gamma   90.00
#
_symmetry.space_group_name_H-M   'P 1'
#
loop_
_entity.id
_entity.type
_entity.pdbx_description
1 polymer ?
#
loop_
_entity_poly.entity_id
_entity_poly.type
_entity_poly.pdbx_seq_one_letter_code
_entity_poly.pdbx_strand_id
1 'polypeptide(L)'
;MPWNPSNPAVIVEPAHAFPVTLIRHDGYPYEETWDENATGWTGLFDIANRYLAIVNARLNLPAAWLNDLREQPTPDPRPQNSLLWLRDQADPRHSFWVERHAGLDAPPRPRTGTVLDRTAVLVAGLCRMGSGSPLYGGQGLKVLAQTGPHRDGLAPVRIAGVCSTLPLPVMAQMEVETFRVLAERIAAVFALPDEVAIVDVGVSLPSGHAHEEQSPIIFAKTAPPSEYSRAKYSTARNSLDDYSDDYSYEGTSYLLVIRVNPEVRGGLELLTRRPLIAFADANVFVQDPVSGNGAENFTQFRPSRSWLVLDAGRVNVAFGNLPPGAGGMVQLVDPDPNDPPDPDFRVLNSRLVDPPLADNVPKQVPSSVNAHVRTNTFAAVNAFYHTSDLFKRMRQYGLPPDAYFRFVTRPVDVRYRAGIIPGFGDGRTMNAQVRWTLRPDTAGAWTKGAIEMRYALGDLESSVGRLPANLPSAVERSPLGLASDPRWCWHEACHVLLTAAVGDLEFRFAHSAGDAMAAILSDPESKLASDSAGAATNDRPWRGVTFPWVFIPRRHDRDVRDGWSWTGPLNRREMYFSPPGLFDKRGYWTEQILSSSLFRLYRAIGGDSEGTSGGKQVPAKAERQNAADYAVYLIMRAIESLGAAAATASTEPHHFVDAMRKADTATASAAGPGGYIGGTVHKVIQWAFERQGLYAAPGPASLVAGPEELATVDLHIQDLRPQPDGPYSPVDLLGKAWHAHPDSIKVKASIFPWVRRRKIRVKVQNRGATAASDTRVDVWVAPVSGGLIPSYPDAQWQPLGSDTDTVPAASEGTPGEETFGPFSWTPPAGPAREYAILAAASCDADRSNIDPATGYPCLTVTGGPIQVLVGCDNNLGLTTLVL
;
A
#
# COMPACT_ATOMS: atom_id res chain seq x y z
N MET A 1 55.27 19.56 -37.49
CA MET A 1 55.67 18.18 -37.81
C MET A 1 54.43 17.30 -37.74
N PRO A 2 54.26 16.27 -38.58
CA PRO A 2 53.12 15.36 -38.45
C PRO A 2 53.14 14.68 -37.08
N TRP A 3 51.97 14.51 -36.47
CA TRP A 3 51.84 13.85 -35.18
C TRP A 3 52.34 12.41 -35.27
N ASN A 4 53.28 12.04 -34.38
CA ASN A 4 53.93 10.72 -34.42
C ASN A 4 53.45 9.83 -33.26
N PRO A 5 52.81 8.68 -33.54
CA PRO A 5 52.32 7.75 -32.51
C PRO A 5 53.45 7.05 -31.73
N SER A 6 54.71 7.24 -32.11
CA SER A 6 55.90 6.75 -31.43
C SER A 6 56.66 7.80 -30.62
N ASN A 7 56.10 9.00 -30.49
CA ASN A 7 56.67 10.03 -29.62
C ASN A 7 56.66 9.56 -28.14
N PRO A 8 57.73 9.78 -27.35
CA PRO A 8 57.78 9.41 -25.93
C PRO A 8 56.66 10.00 -25.06
N ALA A 9 56.04 11.09 -25.50
CA ALA A 9 54.89 11.70 -24.82
C ALA A 9 53.56 10.94 -25.04
N VAL A 10 53.54 9.91 -25.91
CA VAL A 10 52.39 9.03 -26.12
C VAL A 10 52.50 7.84 -25.17
N ILE A 11 51.61 7.79 -24.19
CA ILE A 11 51.57 6.76 -23.15
C ILE A 11 50.47 5.77 -23.53
N VAL A 12 50.84 4.49 -23.62
CA VAL A 12 49.90 3.37 -23.73
C VAL A 12 49.81 2.74 -22.35
N GLU A 13 48.65 2.79 -21.72
CA GLU A 13 48.39 2.10 -20.47
C GLU A 13 47.94 0.67 -20.79
N PRO A 14 48.72 -0.36 -20.43
CA PRO A 14 48.34 -1.73 -20.70
C PRO A 14 47.21 -2.19 -19.78
N ALA A 15 46.33 -3.02 -20.33
CA ALA A 15 45.23 -3.68 -19.65
C ALA A 15 45.75 -4.63 -18.55
N HIS A 16 45.84 -4.17 -17.30
CA HIS A 16 46.29 -5.01 -16.19
C HIS A 16 45.20 -5.89 -15.57
N ALA A 17 43.91 -5.59 -15.79
CA ALA A 17 42.78 -6.37 -15.25
C ALA A 17 41.46 -6.27 -16.06
N PHE A 18 41.36 -5.35 -17.02
CA PHE A 18 40.17 -5.13 -17.85
C PHE A 18 40.57 -5.00 -19.31
N PRO A 19 39.74 -5.40 -20.29
CA PRO A 19 40.06 -5.36 -21.72
C PRO A 19 39.97 -3.92 -22.25
N VAL A 20 40.72 -2.99 -21.66
CA VAL A 20 40.71 -1.57 -22.03
C VAL A 20 42.13 -1.15 -22.37
N THR A 21 42.35 -0.81 -23.64
CA THR A 21 43.59 -0.15 -24.08
C THR A 21 43.34 1.35 -24.08
N LEU A 22 44.02 2.07 -23.17
CA LEU A 22 44.00 3.52 -23.14
C LEU A 22 45.30 4.08 -23.70
N ILE A 23 45.17 4.97 -24.68
CA ILE A 23 46.29 5.73 -25.22
C ILE A 23 46.04 7.20 -24.92
N ARG A 24 46.96 7.81 -24.17
CA ARG A 24 46.90 9.22 -23.76
C ARG A 24 48.18 9.95 -24.15
N HIS A 25 48.02 11.19 -24.60
CA HIS A 25 49.10 12.04 -25.09
C HIS A 25 48.81 13.51 -24.76
N ASP A 26 48.44 13.76 -23.50
CA ASP A 26 47.96 15.08 -23.03
C ASP A 26 48.97 16.21 -23.26
N GLY A 27 50.27 15.93 -23.24
CA GLY A 27 51.34 16.92 -23.52
C GLY A 27 51.78 17.03 -24.99
N TYR A 28 51.26 16.19 -25.89
CA TYR A 28 51.59 16.14 -27.32
C TYR A 28 50.35 15.79 -28.15
N PRO A 29 49.33 16.66 -28.18
CA PRO A 29 48.04 16.35 -28.78
C PRO A 29 48.11 16.24 -30.30
N TYR A 30 47.13 15.55 -30.86
CA TYR A 30 46.83 15.60 -32.29
C TYR A 30 45.98 16.83 -32.58
N GLU A 31 46.42 17.70 -33.50
CA GLU A 31 45.76 18.98 -33.78
C GLU A 31 45.36 19.09 -35.26
N GLU A 32 44.11 19.49 -35.51
CA GLU A 32 43.57 19.81 -36.84
C GLU A 32 42.62 21.02 -36.74
N THR A 33 42.30 21.64 -37.88
CA THR A 33 41.27 22.68 -37.96
C THR A 33 39.97 22.08 -38.49
N TRP A 34 38.85 22.39 -37.85
CA TRP A 34 37.52 21.88 -38.19
C TRP A 34 36.59 23.00 -38.65
N ASP A 35 36.01 22.86 -39.83
CA ASP A 35 34.92 23.71 -40.32
C ASP A 35 33.58 23.15 -39.85
N GLU A 36 33.17 23.58 -38.65
CA GLU A 36 31.93 23.11 -38.02
C GLU A 36 30.69 23.50 -38.82
N ASN A 37 30.68 24.71 -39.38
CA ASN A 37 29.52 25.22 -40.12
C ASN A 37 29.28 24.44 -41.41
N ALA A 38 30.34 24.01 -42.09
CA ALA A 38 30.22 23.25 -43.33
C ALA A 38 29.95 21.76 -43.10
N THR A 39 30.51 21.16 -42.04
CA THR A 39 30.59 19.69 -41.92
C THR A 39 29.96 19.10 -40.65
N GLY A 40 29.62 19.91 -39.65
CA GLY A 40 29.01 19.46 -38.39
C GLY A 40 29.75 18.26 -37.75
N TRP A 41 28.99 17.38 -37.10
CA TRP A 41 29.52 16.15 -36.48
C TRP A 41 30.30 15.24 -37.43
N THR A 42 29.91 15.19 -38.71
CA THR A 42 30.59 14.39 -39.73
C THR A 42 32.05 14.81 -39.90
N GLY A 43 32.33 16.11 -39.97
CA GLY A 43 33.71 16.59 -40.06
C GLY A 43 34.56 16.23 -38.84
N LEU A 44 33.94 16.21 -37.65
CA LEU A 44 34.62 15.83 -36.42
C LEU A 44 34.89 14.31 -36.35
N PHE A 45 33.97 13.47 -36.84
CA PHE A 45 34.20 12.03 -37.00
C PHE A 45 35.29 11.74 -38.04
N ASP A 46 35.39 12.52 -39.11
CA ASP A 46 36.44 12.37 -40.12
C ASP A 46 37.84 12.72 -39.57
N ILE A 47 37.94 13.78 -38.74
CA ILE A 47 39.17 14.11 -38.01
C ILE A 47 39.54 12.96 -37.07
N ALA A 48 38.56 12.42 -36.33
CA ALA A 48 38.78 11.26 -35.46
C ALA A 48 39.22 10.01 -36.22
N ASN A 49 38.67 9.75 -37.40
CA ASN A 49 39.05 8.62 -38.27
C ASN A 49 40.51 8.75 -38.75
N ARG A 50 40.97 9.95 -39.11
CA ARG A 50 42.37 10.20 -39.48
C ARG A 50 43.31 9.98 -38.30
N TYR A 51 42.95 10.49 -37.13
CA TYR A 51 43.68 10.23 -35.90
C TYR A 51 43.74 8.72 -35.58
N LEU A 52 42.59 8.02 -35.64
CA LEU A 52 42.50 6.58 -35.39
C LEU A 52 43.38 5.77 -36.35
N ALA A 53 43.46 6.15 -37.63
CA ALA A 53 44.31 5.47 -38.61
C ALA A 53 45.80 5.56 -38.23
N ILE A 54 46.23 6.68 -37.65
CA ILE A 54 47.64 6.89 -37.26
C ILE A 54 47.92 6.21 -35.91
N VAL A 55 47.06 6.40 -34.91
CA VAL A 55 47.23 5.80 -33.57
C VAL A 55 47.02 4.29 -33.57
N ASN A 56 46.41 3.71 -34.61
CA ASN A 56 46.22 2.26 -34.70
C ASN A 56 47.52 1.46 -34.70
N ALA A 57 48.66 2.08 -35.07
CA ALA A 57 49.97 1.47 -34.87
C ALA A 57 50.26 1.09 -33.40
N ARG A 58 49.52 1.69 -32.45
CA ARG A 58 49.57 1.42 -31.02
C ARG A 58 48.32 0.67 -30.50
N LEU A 59 47.15 0.79 -31.14
CA LEU A 59 45.92 0.06 -30.76
C LEU A 59 45.84 -1.37 -31.32
N ASN A 60 46.44 -1.60 -32.48
CA ASN A 60 46.47 -2.89 -33.18
C ASN A 60 45.07 -3.48 -33.52
N LEU A 61 44.11 -2.62 -33.89
CA LEU A 61 42.76 -3.05 -34.29
C LEU A 61 42.73 -3.54 -35.75
N PRO A 62 41.80 -4.45 -36.09
CA PRO A 62 41.56 -4.88 -37.48
C PRO A 62 41.26 -3.69 -38.40
N ALA A 63 41.91 -3.68 -39.58
CA ALA A 63 41.72 -2.62 -40.57
C ALA A 63 40.25 -2.50 -41.05
N ALA A 64 39.51 -3.60 -41.06
CA ALA A 64 38.09 -3.63 -41.42
C ALA A 64 37.23 -2.74 -40.50
N TRP A 65 37.44 -2.80 -39.17
CA TRP A 65 36.69 -1.98 -38.22
C TRP A 65 37.00 -0.49 -38.33
N LEU A 66 38.25 -0.13 -38.66
CA LEU A 66 38.59 1.26 -38.94
C LEU A 66 38.02 1.74 -40.27
N ASN A 67 37.83 0.85 -41.24
CA ASN A 67 37.16 1.15 -42.50
C ASN A 67 35.64 1.33 -42.30
N ASP A 68 35.00 0.56 -41.41
CA ASP A 68 33.56 0.70 -41.10
C ASP A 68 33.19 2.11 -40.59
N LEU A 69 34.12 2.74 -39.87
CA LEU A 69 33.96 4.08 -39.30
C LEU A 69 34.08 5.21 -40.33
N ARG A 70 34.60 4.92 -41.54
CA ARG A 70 34.70 5.91 -42.62
C ARG A 70 33.34 6.08 -43.31
N GLU A 71 32.99 7.32 -43.63
CA GLU A 71 31.73 7.63 -44.33
C GLU A 71 31.80 7.42 -45.85
N GLN A 72 32.98 7.16 -46.41
CA GLN A 72 33.11 6.91 -47.85
C GLN A 72 32.52 5.55 -48.25
N PRO A 73 31.82 5.46 -49.39
CA PRO A 73 31.28 4.19 -49.88
C PRO A 73 32.44 3.25 -50.23
N THR A 74 32.61 2.21 -49.42
CA THR A 74 33.44 1.06 -49.81
C THR A 74 32.71 0.28 -50.91
N PRO A 75 33.41 -0.25 -51.94
CA PRO A 75 32.78 -1.03 -53.01
C PRO A 75 32.09 -2.31 -52.51
N ASP A 76 32.49 -2.82 -51.35
CA ASP A 76 31.95 -4.04 -50.75
C ASP A 76 30.76 -3.76 -49.82
N PRO A 77 29.72 -4.62 -49.81
CA PRO A 77 28.65 -4.55 -48.83
C PRO A 77 29.21 -4.63 -47.40
N ARG A 78 28.80 -3.71 -46.52
CA ARG A 78 29.25 -3.71 -45.12
C ARG A 78 28.91 -5.04 -44.44
N PRO A 79 29.84 -5.64 -43.66
CA PRO A 79 29.58 -6.87 -42.91
C PRO A 79 28.39 -6.73 -41.95
N GLN A 80 27.73 -7.86 -41.63
CA GLN A 80 26.51 -7.89 -40.80
C GLN A 80 26.71 -7.32 -39.38
N ASN A 81 27.95 -7.34 -38.87
CA ASN A 81 28.38 -6.61 -37.68
C ASN A 81 29.44 -5.58 -38.08
N SER A 82 29.16 -4.30 -37.88
CA SER A 82 30.04 -3.19 -38.26
C SER A 82 30.31 -2.30 -37.05
N LEU A 83 31.51 -1.73 -36.98
CA LEU A 83 31.83 -0.71 -35.98
C LEU A 83 31.29 0.64 -36.43
N LEU A 84 30.35 1.24 -35.70
CA LEU A 84 29.66 2.47 -36.11
C LEU A 84 29.79 3.57 -35.05
N TRP A 85 29.95 4.82 -35.51
CA TRP A 85 29.79 5.99 -34.67
C TRP A 85 28.34 6.07 -34.16
N LEU A 86 28.17 6.17 -32.84
CA LEU A 86 26.86 6.25 -32.20
C LEU A 86 26.36 7.70 -32.24
N ARG A 87 25.32 7.94 -33.04
CA ARG A 87 24.82 9.29 -33.36
C ARG A 87 23.41 9.57 -32.85
N ASP A 88 22.62 8.53 -32.63
CA ASP A 88 21.21 8.66 -32.27
C ASP A 88 21.05 9.10 -30.81
N GLN A 89 20.51 10.29 -30.58
CA GLN A 89 20.26 10.82 -29.24
C GLN A 89 19.27 9.97 -28.42
N ALA A 90 18.47 9.13 -29.07
CA ALA A 90 17.62 8.16 -28.38
C ALA A 90 18.42 7.01 -27.73
N ASP A 91 19.66 6.76 -28.16
CA ASP A 91 20.57 5.83 -27.48
C ASP A 91 21.34 6.58 -26.38
N PRO A 92 21.25 6.19 -25.09
CA PRO A 92 21.99 6.85 -24.01
C PRO A 92 23.52 6.75 -24.14
N ARG A 93 24.05 6.00 -25.10
CA ARG A 93 25.49 5.81 -25.38
C ARG A 93 25.98 6.63 -26.58
N HIS A 94 25.16 7.52 -27.15
CA HIS A 94 25.53 8.36 -28.28
C HIS A 94 26.73 9.27 -28.00
N SER A 95 27.39 9.73 -29.06
CA SER A 95 28.46 10.74 -28.96
C SER A 95 27.87 12.06 -28.47
N PHE A 96 28.49 12.70 -27.48
CA PHE A 96 27.91 13.87 -26.79
C PHE A 96 28.95 14.97 -26.51
N TRP A 97 28.45 16.17 -26.23
CA TRP A 97 29.26 17.32 -25.83
C TRP A 97 29.37 17.45 -24.31
N VAL A 98 30.53 17.90 -23.84
CA VAL A 98 30.76 18.39 -22.48
C VAL A 98 31.18 19.85 -22.58
N GLU A 99 30.40 20.76 -22.00
CA GLU A 99 30.65 22.20 -22.05
C GLU A 99 31.08 22.73 -20.68
N ARG A 100 32.07 23.63 -20.68
CA ARG A 100 32.49 24.36 -19.49
C ARG A 100 31.97 25.79 -19.56
N HIS A 101 31.20 26.21 -18.57
CA HIS A 101 30.59 27.55 -18.54
C HIS A 101 31.27 28.48 -17.52
N ALA A 102 31.38 29.77 -17.86
CA ALA A 102 31.68 30.86 -16.94
C ALA A 102 30.42 31.54 -16.41
N GLY A 103 30.52 32.15 -15.22
CA GLY A 103 29.47 33.03 -14.68
C GLY A 103 28.30 32.33 -13.99
N LEU A 104 28.34 31.01 -13.83
CA LEU A 104 27.33 30.24 -13.09
C LEU A 104 27.27 30.61 -11.59
N ASP A 105 28.37 31.14 -11.06
CA ASP A 105 28.49 31.54 -9.65
C ASP A 105 27.99 32.96 -9.36
N ALA A 106 27.63 33.76 -10.40
CA ALA A 106 27.14 35.12 -10.24
C ALA A 106 25.63 35.15 -9.88
N PRO A 107 25.19 35.91 -8.86
CA PRO A 107 23.76 36.08 -8.56
C PRO A 107 23.06 36.82 -9.71
N PRO A 108 21.92 36.33 -10.22
CA PRO A 108 21.18 35.14 -9.80
C PRO A 108 21.71 33.89 -10.51
N ARG A 109 22.35 32.96 -9.76
CA ARG A 109 23.06 31.76 -10.26
C ARG A 109 22.34 31.12 -11.46
N PRO A 110 22.73 31.48 -12.69
CA PRO A 110 21.93 31.12 -13.85
C PRO A 110 22.13 29.65 -14.18
N ARG A 111 21.09 28.99 -14.70
CA ARG A 111 21.18 27.58 -15.11
C ARG A 111 22.15 27.35 -16.28
N THR A 112 22.53 28.41 -16.99
CA THR A 112 23.47 28.38 -18.12
C THR A 112 24.36 29.63 -18.08
N GLY A 113 25.64 29.47 -18.42
CA GLY A 113 26.64 30.54 -18.46
C GLY A 113 27.35 30.62 -19.80
N THR A 114 28.28 31.56 -19.99
CA THR A 114 29.05 31.67 -21.24
C THR A 114 29.96 30.46 -21.41
N VAL A 115 29.82 29.69 -22.49
CA VAL A 115 30.70 28.53 -22.76
C VAL A 115 32.14 29.01 -23.00
N LEU A 116 33.07 28.51 -22.19
CA LEU A 116 34.50 28.79 -22.25
C LEU A 116 35.22 27.82 -23.19
N ASP A 117 34.90 26.53 -23.10
CA ASP A 117 35.37 25.47 -23.98
C ASP A 117 34.35 24.32 -24.01
N ARG A 118 34.50 23.46 -25.02
CA ARG A 118 33.68 22.25 -25.15
C ARG A 118 34.52 21.08 -25.63
N THR A 119 34.20 19.90 -25.13
CA THR A 119 34.85 18.63 -25.50
C THR A 119 33.80 17.70 -26.09
N ALA A 120 34.03 17.22 -27.31
CA ALA A 120 33.24 16.13 -27.87
C ALA A 120 33.79 14.79 -27.35
N VAL A 121 32.87 13.97 -26.85
CA VAL A 121 33.11 12.56 -26.55
C VAL A 121 32.54 11.75 -27.70
N LEU A 122 33.42 11.27 -28.59
CA LEU A 122 33.04 10.48 -29.76
C LEU A 122 33.02 9.01 -29.38
N VAL A 123 31.89 8.35 -29.52
CA VAL A 123 31.69 6.95 -29.14
C VAL A 123 31.34 6.12 -30.35
N ALA A 124 32.06 5.01 -30.56
CA ALA A 124 31.73 4.00 -31.55
C ALA A 124 31.47 2.65 -30.88
N GLY A 125 30.46 1.93 -31.35
CA GLY A 125 30.07 0.62 -30.84
C GLY A 125 29.92 -0.41 -31.96
N LEU A 126 30.14 -1.68 -31.64
CA LEU A 126 29.90 -2.78 -32.57
C LEU A 126 28.38 -3.00 -32.69
N CYS A 127 27.83 -2.82 -33.89
CA CYS A 127 26.39 -2.85 -34.15
C CYS A 127 26.02 -3.98 -35.11
N ARG A 128 24.83 -4.57 -34.93
CA ARG A 128 24.22 -5.52 -35.88
C ARG A 128 23.36 -4.75 -36.90
N MET A 129 23.50 -5.05 -38.19
CA MET A 129 22.69 -4.43 -39.23
C MET A 129 21.19 -4.76 -39.05
N GLY A 130 20.35 -3.72 -38.96
CA GLY A 130 18.88 -3.80 -38.83
C GLY A 130 18.30 -3.41 -37.46
N SER A 131 19.09 -3.44 -36.37
CA SER A 131 18.61 -3.06 -35.03
C SER A 131 18.91 -1.61 -34.63
N GLY A 132 19.82 -0.93 -35.34
CA GLY A 132 20.26 0.44 -35.04
C GLY A 132 20.99 0.61 -33.70
N SER A 133 21.13 -0.44 -32.89
CA SER A 133 21.67 -0.37 -31.53
C SER A 133 22.97 -1.19 -31.38
N PRO A 134 23.98 -0.69 -30.64
CA PRO A 134 25.20 -1.43 -30.37
C PRO A 134 24.96 -2.60 -29.42
N LEU A 135 25.71 -3.68 -29.64
CA LEU A 135 25.68 -4.92 -28.85
C LEU A 135 26.04 -4.62 -27.37
N TYR A 136 25.35 -5.26 -26.42
CA TYR A 136 25.66 -5.09 -24.98
C TYR A 136 26.98 -5.77 -24.61
N GLY A 137 27.82 -5.08 -23.81
CA GLY A 137 29.12 -5.58 -23.35
C GLY A 137 30.19 -4.50 -23.09
N GLY A 138 29.89 -3.22 -23.35
CA GLY A 138 30.85 -2.11 -23.15
C GLY A 138 32.01 -2.11 -24.15
N GLN A 139 31.90 -2.87 -25.24
CA GLN A 139 32.93 -3.03 -26.28
C GLN A 139 32.78 -1.96 -27.37
N GLY A 140 33.80 -1.12 -27.55
CA GLY A 140 33.75 0.01 -28.47
C GLY A 140 35.00 0.88 -28.43
N LEU A 141 34.92 2.03 -29.09
CA LEU A 141 35.95 3.06 -29.08
C LEU A 141 35.40 4.35 -28.51
N LYS A 142 36.25 5.06 -27.76
CA LYS A 142 35.99 6.42 -27.29
C LYS A 142 37.17 7.32 -27.65
N VAL A 143 36.89 8.40 -28.36
CA VAL A 143 37.86 9.46 -28.71
C VAL A 143 37.43 10.77 -28.04
N LEU A 144 38.38 11.46 -27.41
CA LEU A 144 38.15 12.75 -26.76
C LEU A 144 38.71 13.87 -27.63
N ALA A 145 37.83 14.74 -28.15
CA ALA A 145 38.19 15.86 -29.00
C ALA A 145 37.81 17.19 -28.33
N GLN A 146 38.80 17.95 -27.88
CA GLN A 146 38.63 19.30 -27.35
C GLN A 146 38.52 20.29 -28.50
N THR A 147 37.56 21.22 -28.43
CA THR A 147 37.36 22.23 -29.47
C THR A 147 37.33 23.63 -28.86
N GLY A 148 38.01 24.58 -29.51
CA GLY A 148 38.06 25.99 -29.07
C GLY A 148 36.75 26.77 -29.30
N PRO A 149 36.60 27.97 -28.70
CA PRO A 149 35.40 28.80 -28.85
C PRO A 149 35.22 29.34 -30.28
N HIS A 150 33.95 29.47 -30.69
CA HIS A 150 33.46 29.85 -32.03
C HIS A 150 34.10 31.17 -32.52
N ARG A 151 34.99 31.10 -33.53
CA ARG A 151 35.40 32.26 -34.33
C ARG A 151 35.32 31.90 -35.80
N ASP A 152 34.33 32.47 -36.49
CA ASP A 152 34.17 32.42 -37.95
C ASP A 152 34.20 31.01 -38.59
N GLY A 153 33.54 30.03 -37.97
CA GLY A 153 33.30 28.68 -38.52
C GLY A 153 34.48 27.70 -38.48
N LEU A 154 35.71 28.18 -38.26
CA LEU A 154 36.90 27.34 -38.13
C LEU A 154 37.31 27.20 -36.66
N ALA A 155 37.12 26.02 -36.08
CA ALA A 155 37.49 25.71 -34.70
C ALA A 155 38.77 24.84 -34.66
N PRO A 156 39.77 25.15 -33.82
CA PRO A 156 40.87 24.23 -33.58
C PRO A 156 40.35 23.00 -32.83
N VAL A 157 40.71 21.81 -33.31
CA VAL A 157 40.40 20.52 -32.69
C VAL A 157 41.68 19.91 -32.15
N ARG A 158 41.66 19.53 -30.88
CA ARG A 158 42.76 18.88 -30.17
C ARG A 158 42.28 17.53 -29.64
N ILE A 159 42.85 16.43 -30.12
CA ILE A 159 42.60 15.09 -29.58
C ILE A 159 43.74 14.74 -28.63
N ALA A 160 43.39 14.34 -27.40
CA ALA A 160 44.35 14.03 -26.34
C ALA A 160 44.49 12.52 -26.04
N GLY A 161 43.59 11.69 -26.59
CA GLY A 161 43.65 10.25 -26.39
C GLY A 161 42.47 9.47 -26.97
N VAL A 162 42.62 8.14 -26.92
CA VAL A 162 41.63 7.15 -27.33
C VAL A 162 41.62 5.99 -26.36
N CYS A 163 40.42 5.48 -26.10
CA CYS A 163 40.17 4.28 -25.33
C CYS A 163 39.50 3.24 -26.22
N SER A 164 39.99 2.00 -26.18
CA SER A 164 39.40 0.87 -26.89
C SER A 164 39.12 -0.29 -25.95
N THR A 165 37.94 -0.89 -26.11
CA THR A 165 37.53 -2.11 -25.42
C THR A 165 37.28 -3.28 -26.38
N LEU A 166 37.76 -3.17 -27.62
CA LEU A 166 37.60 -4.16 -28.67
C LEU A 166 38.68 -5.26 -28.59
N PRO A 167 38.35 -6.54 -28.82
CA PRO A 167 39.31 -7.66 -28.71
C PRO A 167 40.34 -7.71 -29.86
N LEU A 168 41.50 -8.32 -29.60
CA LEU A 168 42.62 -8.57 -30.55
C LEU A 168 42.42 -9.90 -31.35
N PRO A 169 43.17 -10.18 -32.44
CA PRO A 169 42.68 -10.86 -33.66
C PRO A 169 42.55 -12.40 -33.64
N VAL A 170 42.23 -13.05 -32.51
CA VAL A 170 41.97 -14.51 -32.46
C VAL A 170 40.57 -14.87 -33.01
N MET A 171 39.73 -13.87 -33.30
CA MET A 171 38.33 -14.01 -33.74
C MET A 171 38.09 -14.43 -35.20
N ALA A 172 39.12 -14.79 -35.97
CA ALA A 172 38.94 -15.22 -37.37
C ALA A 172 38.21 -16.58 -37.53
N GLN A 173 37.86 -17.28 -36.44
CA GLN A 173 37.39 -18.67 -36.47
C GLN A 173 35.95 -18.92 -35.99
N MET A 174 35.20 -17.91 -35.49
CA MET A 174 33.77 -18.11 -35.20
C MET A 174 32.93 -17.70 -36.43
N GLU A 175 32.43 -18.68 -37.17
CA GLU A 175 31.53 -18.43 -38.29
C GLU A 175 30.26 -17.71 -37.83
N VAL A 176 29.94 -16.63 -38.55
CA VAL A 176 28.78 -15.72 -38.37
C VAL A 176 27.45 -16.49 -38.26
N GLU A 177 27.36 -17.68 -38.84
CA GLU A 177 26.19 -18.55 -38.82
C GLU A 177 25.82 -19.07 -37.41
N THR A 178 26.80 -19.17 -36.50
CA THR A 178 26.59 -19.64 -35.12
C THR A 178 25.72 -18.69 -34.30
N PHE A 179 25.77 -17.39 -34.61
CA PHE A 179 24.95 -16.37 -33.95
C PHE A 179 23.54 -16.26 -34.54
N ARG A 180 23.28 -16.83 -35.74
CA ARG A 180 22.00 -16.73 -36.44
C ARG A 180 20.88 -17.50 -35.73
N VAL A 181 21.19 -18.66 -35.17
CA VAL A 181 20.25 -19.58 -34.50
C VAL A 181 20.42 -19.63 -32.98
N LEU A 182 21.20 -18.72 -32.40
CA LEU A 182 21.61 -18.81 -30.99
C LEU A 182 20.43 -18.71 -30.01
N ALA A 183 19.46 -17.83 -30.24
CA ALA A 183 18.28 -17.71 -29.37
C ALA A 183 17.39 -18.97 -29.42
N GLU A 184 17.13 -19.49 -30.62
CA GLU A 184 16.38 -20.74 -30.84
C GLU A 184 17.12 -21.95 -30.25
N ARG A 185 18.46 -21.96 -30.35
CA ARG A 185 19.32 -23.00 -29.80
C ARG A 185 19.40 -22.93 -28.27
N ILE A 186 19.43 -21.73 -27.67
CA ILE A 186 19.33 -21.55 -26.22
C ILE A 186 17.97 -22.08 -25.73
N ALA A 187 16.88 -21.72 -26.40
CA ALA A 187 15.54 -22.20 -26.07
C ALA A 187 15.44 -23.73 -26.16
N ALA A 188 15.98 -24.32 -27.22
CA ALA A 188 15.97 -25.77 -27.44
C ALA A 188 16.89 -26.55 -26.47
N VAL A 189 18.09 -26.04 -26.18
CA VAL A 189 19.07 -26.70 -25.29
C VAL A 189 18.61 -26.68 -23.84
N PHE A 190 17.96 -25.61 -23.40
CA PHE A 190 17.50 -25.46 -22.02
C PHE A 190 16.00 -25.75 -21.82
N ALA A 191 15.32 -26.27 -22.85
CA ALA A 191 13.90 -26.63 -22.83
C ALA A 191 13.02 -25.51 -22.23
N LEU A 192 13.22 -24.26 -22.69
CA LEU A 192 12.37 -23.16 -22.26
C LEU A 192 10.93 -23.41 -22.76
N PRO A 193 9.89 -23.17 -21.94
CA PRO A 193 8.50 -23.31 -22.35
C PRO A 193 8.21 -22.44 -23.59
N ASP A 194 7.27 -22.86 -24.44
CA ASP A 194 6.86 -22.12 -25.64
C ASP A 194 6.36 -20.70 -25.30
N GLU A 195 5.97 -20.48 -24.04
CA GLU A 195 5.52 -19.20 -23.48
C GLU A 195 6.64 -18.30 -22.94
N VAL A 196 7.92 -18.69 -23.01
CA VAL A 196 9.05 -17.87 -22.50
C VAL A 196 9.99 -17.51 -23.66
N ALA A 197 10.01 -16.22 -24.05
CA ALA A 197 10.82 -15.74 -25.16
C ALA A 197 12.20 -15.23 -24.68
N ILE A 198 13.25 -15.52 -25.46
CA ILE A 198 14.54 -14.83 -25.32
C ILE A 198 14.38 -13.43 -25.94
N VAL A 199 14.36 -12.40 -25.09
CA VAL A 199 14.13 -11.01 -25.51
C VAL A 199 15.43 -10.25 -25.75
N ASP A 200 16.55 -10.75 -25.23
CA ASP A 200 17.85 -10.08 -25.31
C ASP A 200 19.00 -11.08 -25.15
N VAL A 201 20.11 -10.86 -25.86
CA VAL A 201 21.32 -11.71 -25.82
C VAL A 201 22.57 -10.84 -25.86
N GLY A 202 23.44 -11.00 -24.88
CA GLY A 202 24.78 -10.40 -24.82
C GLY A 202 25.86 -11.48 -24.85
N VAL A 203 27.09 -11.09 -25.21
CA VAL A 203 28.23 -12.02 -25.25
C VAL A 203 29.43 -11.33 -24.59
N SER A 204 30.06 -12.00 -23.64
CA SER A 204 31.33 -11.62 -23.04
C SER A 204 32.41 -12.62 -23.46
N LEU A 205 33.55 -12.07 -23.85
CA LEU A 205 34.74 -12.83 -24.21
C LEU A 205 35.79 -12.56 -23.13
N PRO A 206 36.18 -13.57 -22.33
CA PRO A 206 37.25 -13.40 -21.36
C PRO A 206 38.55 -12.96 -22.06
N SER A 207 39.35 -12.11 -21.41
CA SER A 207 40.69 -11.75 -21.89
C SER A 207 41.73 -12.37 -20.95
N GLY A 208 42.37 -13.45 -21.37
CA GLY A 208 43.45 -14.08 -20.63
C GLY A 208 44.63 -14.47 -21.55
N HIS A 209 45.86 -14.37 -21.04
CA HIS A 209 47.08 -14.75 -21.75
C HIS A 209 47.53 -16.20 -21.48
N ALA A 210 46.72 -17.02 -20.81
CA ALA A 210 47.07 -18.41 -20.52
C ALA A 210 46.33 -19.38 -21.46
N HIS A 211 47.05 -20.39 -21.91
CA HIS A 211 46.69 -21.47 -22.84
C HIS A 211 45.49 -22.36 -22.44
N GLU A 212 44.63 -21.92 -21.52
CA GLU A 212 43.36 -22.60 -21.23
C GLU A 212 42.30 -22.14 -22.23
N GLU A 213 41.57 -23.09 -22.82
CA GLU A 213 40.51 -22.85 -23.80
C GLU A 213 39.48 -21.82 -23.26
N GLN A 214 39.57 -20.58 -23.76
CA GLN A 214 38.70 -19.48 -23.34
C GLN A 214 37.35 -19.58 -24.06
N SER A 215 36.44 -20.32 -23.46
CA SER A 215 35.05 -20.41 -23.92
C SER A 215 34.30 -19.07 -23.79
N PRO A 216 33.64 -18.58 -24.85
CA PRO A 216 32.72 -17.44 -24.78
C PRO A 216 31.64 -17.61 -23.71
N ILE A 217 31.31 -16.51 -23.02
CA ILE A 217 30.18 -16.45 -22.08
C ILE A 217 29.03 -15.69 -22.73
N ILE A 218 27.89 -16.33 -22.90
CA ILE A 218 26.66 -15.75 -23.41
C ILE A 218 25.76 -15.38 -22.23
N PHE A 219 25.17 -14.19 -22.30
CA PHE A 219 24.12 -13.74 -21.40
C PHE A 219 22.81 -13.71 -22.18
N ALA A 220 21.74 -14.30 -21.66
CA ALA A 220 20.43 -14.22 -22.30
C ALA A 220 19.37 -13.81 -21.29
N LYS A 221 18.47 -12.90 -21.68
CA LYS A 221 17.31 -12.52 -20.87
C LYS A 221 16.06 -13.17 -21.42
N THR A 222 15.25 -13.73 -20.52
CA THR A 222 13.93 -14.25 -20.87
C THR A 222 12.83 -13.29 -20.40
N ALA A 223 11.69 -13.30 -21.08
CA ALA A 223 10.46 -12.65 -20.62
C ALA A 223 9.21 -13.46 -20.99
N PRO A 224 8.10 -13.32 -20.23
CA PRO A 224 6.79 -13.76 -20.67
C PRO A 224 6.37 -13.03 -21.97
N PRO A 225 5.45 -13.59 -22.79
CA PRO A 225 5.09 -13.01 -24.07
C PRO A 225 4.35 -11.68 -23.86
N SER A 226 4.57 -10.71 -24.75
CA SER A 226 3.80 -9.45 -24.73
C SER A 226 2.33 -9.68 -25.10
N GLU A 227 1.43 -8.82 -24.58
CA GLU A 227 -0.02 -8.87 -24.79
C GLU A 227 -0.45 -8.97 -26.27
N TYR A 228 0.42 -8.59 -27.21
CA TYR A 228 0.17 -8.66 -28.66
C TYR A 228 0.03 -10.10 -29.19
N SER A 229 0.53 -11.11 -28.47
CA SER A 229 0.42 -12.54 -28.86
C SER A 229 -0.80 -13.25 -28.25
N ARG A 230 -1.45 -12.65 -27.23
CA ARG A 230 -2.64 -13.18 -26.57
C ARG A 230 -3.88 -13.20 -27.49
N ALA A 231 -3.91 -12.30 -28.46
CA ALA A 231 -4.99 -12.22 -29.45
C ALA A 231 -5.05 -13.42 -30.41
N LYS A 232 -3.94 -14.14 -30.61
CA LYS A 232 -3.87 -15.25 -31.58
C LYS A 232 -4.44 -16.58 -31.07
N TYR A 233 -4.65 -16.72 -29.76
CA TYR A 233 -5.13 -17.96 -29.13
C TYR A 233 -6.51 -17.81 -28.46
N SER A 234 -7.12 -16.63 -28.48
CA SER A 234 -8.45 -16.41 -27.84
C SER A 234 -9.65 -16.88 -28.68
N THR A 235 -9.45 -17.31 -29.93
CA THR A 235 -10.56 -17.76 -30.79
C THR A 235 -10.89 -19.26 -30.67
N ALA A 236 -10.25 -19.99 -29.75
CA ALA A 236 -10.51 -21.42 -29.56
C ALA A 236 -10.58 -21.78 -28.07
N ARG A 237 -11.57 -21.28 -27.34
CA ARG A 237 -11.99 -21.85 -26.04
C ARG A 237 -13.40 -21.36 -25.66
N ASN A 238 -14.39 -21.98 -26.31
CA ASN A 238 -15.74 -22.11 -25.77
C ASN A 238 -15.91 -23.56 -25.33
N SER A 239 -15.69 -23.85 -24.04
CA SER A 239 -16.32 -24.99 -23.36
C SER A 239 -16.10 -24.85 -21.86
N LEU A 240 -17.19 -24.82 -21.11
CA LEU A 240 -17.25 -25.30 -19.73
C LEU A 240 -16.79 -26.77 -19.72
N ASP A 241 -16.27 -27.22 -18.57
CA ASP A 241 -15.93 -28.60 -18.23
C ASP A 241 -14.60 -29.14 -18.84
N ASP A 242 -13.49 -28.99 -18.10
CA ASP A 242 -12.61 -30.15 -17.87
C ASP A 242 -11.70 -29.93 -16.64
N TYR A 243 -11.52 -31.01 -15.88
CA TYR A 243 -10.62 -31.14 -14.74
C TYR A 243 -9.22 -31.53 -15.24
N SER A 244 -8.20 -31.23 -14.44
CA SER A 244 -6.78 -31.59 -14.61
C SER A 244 -6.07 -31.08 -15.87
N ASP A 245 -5.14 -30.14 -15.67
CA ASP A 245 -3.78 -30.42 -16.10
C ASP A 245 -2.74 -29.67 -15.25
N ASP A 246 -1.74 -30.46 -14.92
CA ASP A 246 -0.65 -30.31 -13.99
C ASP A 246 0.54 -29.65 -14.71
N TYR A 247 0.70 -28.32 -14.65
CA TYR A 247 1.98 -27.65 -14.91
C TYR A 247 2.07 -26.30 -14.20
N SER A 248 3.12 -26.14 -13.40
CA SER A 248 3.60 -24.90 -12.81
C SER A 248 3.99 -23.88 -13.90
N TYR A 249 3.23 -22.80 -14.03
CA TYR A 249 3.59 -21.70 -14.92
C TYR A 249 4.57 -20.75 -14.19
N GLU A 250 5.85 -20.76 -14.59
CA GLU A 250 6.80 -19.73 -14.16
C GLU A 250 6.58 -18.45 -14.97
N GLY A 251 5.81 -17.49 -14.44
CA GLY A 251 5.73 -16.12 -14.98
C GLY A 251 7.00 -15.28 -14.76
N THR A 252 8.15 -15.92 -14.53
CA THR A 252 9.39 -15.27 -14.07
C THR A 252 10.35 -15.05 -15.23
N SER A 253 10.79 -13.80 -15.41
CA SER A 253 11.90 -13.45 -16.32
C SER A 253 13.24 -13.86 -15.70
N TYR A 254 14.16 -14.42 -16.49
CA TYR A 254 15.47 -14.88 -16.02
C TYR A 254 16.62 -14.25 -16.80
N LEU A 255 17.74 -14.03 -16.12
CA LEU A 255 19.07 -13.87 -16.69
C LEU A 255 19.75 -15.24 -16.71
N LEU A 256 20.07 -15.72 -17.90
CA LEU A 256 20.87 -16.91 -18.15
C LEU A 256 22.31 -16.48 -18.43
N VAL A 257 23.26 -17.13 -17.78
CA VAL A 257 24.70 -17.01 -18.05
C VAL A 257 25.17 -18.37 -18.52
N ILE A 258 25.69 -18.44 -19.75
CA ILE A 258 25.91 -19.67 -20.51
C ILE A 258 27.35 -19.65 -21.01
N ARG A 259 28.09 -20.76 -20.88
CA ARG A 259 29.41 -20.95 -21.49
C ARG A 259 29.26 -21.74 -22.78
N VAL A 260 29.99 -21.35 -23.83
CA VAL A 260 30.11 -22.18 -25.03
C VAL A 260 31.09 -23.31 -24.76
N ASN A 261 30.60 -24.53 -24.64
CA ASN A 261 31.42 -25.72 -24.34
C ASN A 261 31.17 -26.79 -25.42
N PRO A 262 32.12 -27.03 -26.33
CA PRO A 262 31.95 -27.98 -27.43
C PRO A 262 31.85 -29.44 -26.97
N GLU A 263 32.26 -29.75 -25.73
CA GLU A 263 32.19 -31.10 -25.15
C GLU A 263 30.78 -31.45 -24.63
N VAL A 264 29.89 -30.46 -24.45
CA VAL A 264 28.53 -30.66 -23.96
C VAL A 264 27.56 -30.81 -25.13
N ARG A 265 26.59 -31.73 -25.02
CA ARG A 265 25.55 -31.96 -26.05
C ARG A 265 24.79 -30.65 -26.33
N GLY A 266 24.94 -30.10 -27.53
CA GLY A 266 24.34 -28.83 -27.92
C GLY A 266 25.29 -27.62 -27.87
N GLY A 267 26.52 -27.78 -27.35
CA GLY A 267 27.59 -26.77 -27.39
C GLY A 267 27.44 -25.62 -26.38
N LEU A 268 26.47 -25.69 -25.46
CA LEU A 268 26.11 -24.64 -24.50
C LEU A 268 25.95 -25.24 -23.10
N GLU A 269 26.63 -24.66 -22.12
CA GLU A 269 26.63 -25.07 -20.71
C GLU A 269 26.05 -23.92 -19.86
N LEU A 270 24.97 -24.16 -19.12
CA LEU A 270 24.39 -23.12 -18.23
C LEU A 270 25.26 -22.97 -16.98
N LEU A 271 25.88 -21.80 -16.81
CA LEU A 271 26.66 -21.47 -15.63
C LEU A 271 25.80 -20.91 -14.50
N THR A 272 24.78 -20.10 -14.82
CA THR A 272 23.94 -19.44 -13.83
C THR A 272 22.58 -19.07 -14.41
N ARG A 273 21.52 -19.22 -13.61
CA ARG A 273 20.16 -18.72 -13.86
C ARG A 273 19.75 -17.81 -12.71
N ARG A 274 19.42 -16.53 -12.98
CA ARG A 274 18.96 -15.58 -11.95
C ARG A 274 17.62 -14.97 -12.33
N PRO A 275 16.60 -14.96 -11.45
CA PRO A 275 15.36 -14.24 -11.73
C PRO A 275 15.63 -12.73 -11.82
N LEU A 276 15.07 -12.07 -12.85
CA LEU A 276 15.25 -10.64 -13.13
C LEU A 276 14.28 -9.76 -12.33
N ILE A 277 13.12 -10.30 -11.94
CA ILE A 277 12.15 -9.72 -11.00
C ILE A 277 11.49 -10.89 -10.28
N ALA A 278 11.67 -11.03 -8.96
CA ALA A 278 10.97 -12.05 -8.18
C ALA A 278 9.60 -11.49 -7.77
N PHE A 279 8.58 -11.70 -8.59
CA PHE A 279 7.21 -11.63 -8.10
C PHE A 279 7.01 -12.83 -7.17
N ALA A 280 6.93 -12.58 -5.87
CA ALA A 280 6.59 -13.62 -4.93
C ALA A 280 5.07 -13.74 -4.79
N ASP A 281 4.55 -14.96 -4.71
CA ASP A 281 3.16 -15.24 -4.33
C ASP A 281 3.09 -16.30 -3.23
N ALA A 282 1.99 -16.31 -2.49
CA ALA A 282 1.74 -17.31 -1.48
C ALA A 282 0.25 -17.56 -1.26
N ASN A 283 -0.08 -18.79 -0.92
CA ASN A 283 -1.39 -19.13 -0.39
C ASN A 283 -1.48 -18.72 1.09
N VAL A 284 -2.47 -17.88 1.42
CA VAL A 284 -2.71 -17.36 2.77
C VAL A 284 -4.20 -17.41 3.13
N PHE A 285 -4.55 -17.17 4.38
CA PHE A 285 -5.91 -16.86 4.80
C PHE A 285 -6.10 -15.35 4.82
N VAL A 286 -6.67 -14.79 3.74
CA VAL A 286 -7.06 -13.37 3.70
C VAL A 286 -8.16 -13.09 4.74
N GLN A 287 -9.07 -14.04 4.92
CA GLN A 287 -10.11 -14.05 5.93
C GLN A 287 -10.03 -15.37 6.72
N ASP A 288 -10.34 -15.34 8.01
CA ASP A 288 -10.46 -16.57 8.79
C ASP A 288 -11.56 -17.49 8.21
N PRO A 289 -11.37 -18.82 8.21
CA PRO A 289 -12.32 -19.78 7.63
C PRO A 289 -13.77 -19.65 8.11
N VAL A 290 -14.03 -19.19 9.33
CA VAL A 290 -15.41 -19.05 9.84
C VAL A 290 -16.05 -17.80 9.26
N SER A 291 -15.36 -16.65 9.28
CA SER A 291 -15.86 -15.43 8.65
C SER A 291 -16.04 -15.57 7.14
N GLY A 292 -15.18 -16.32 6.45
CA GLY A 292 -15.29 -16.56 5.00
C GLY A 292 -16.42 -17.51 4.60
N ASN A 293 -16.93 -18.34 5.52
CA ASN A 293 -17.91 -19.38 5.21
C ASN A 293 -19.25 -19.23 5.93
N GLY A 294 -19.36 -18.41 6.97
CA GLY A 294 -20.60 -18.22 7.73
C GLY A 294 -20.65 -19.04 9.03
N ALA A 295 -21.56 -18.66 9.92
CA ALA A 295 -21.66 -19.18 11.29
C ALA A 295 -22.06 -20.66 11.32
N GLU A 296 -22.94 -21.07 10.41
CA GLU A 296 -23.40 -22.45 10.24
C GLU A 296 -22.26 -23.43 9.92
N ASN A 297 -21.17 -22.92 9.32
CA ASN A 297 -20.00 -23.70 8.95
C ASN A 297 -18.90 -23.71 10.03
N PHE A 298 -19.13 -23.09 11.21
CA PHE A 298 -18.16 -23.08 12.32
C PHE A 298 -17.63 -24.47 12.66
N THR A 299 -18.51 -25.47 12.77
CA THR A 299 -18.11 -26.84 13.11
C THR A 299 -17.31 -27.51 11.99
N GLN A 300 -17.57 -27.16 10.73
CA GLN A 300 -16.84 -27.69 9.58
C GLN A 300 -15.42 -27.13 9.50
N PHE A 301 -15.21 -25.86 9.87
CA PHE A 301 -13.93 -25.17 9.70
C PHE A 301 -13.19 -24.88 11.01
N ARG A 302 -13.45 -25.62 12.10
CA ARG A 302 -12.72 -25.45 13.37
C ARG A 302 -11.20 -25.49 13.17
N PRO A 303 -10.41 -24.73 13.95
CA PRO A 303 -8.95 -24.74 13.84
C PRO A 303 -8.32 -26.14 13.93
N SER A 304 -8.95 -27.07 14.65
CA SER A 304 -8.49 -28.45 14.80
C SER A 304 -8.74 -29.37 13.61
N ARG A 305 -9.39 -28.89 12.54
CA ARG A 305 -9.66 -29.67 11.33
C ARG A 305 -8.38 -29.97 10.53
N SER A 306 -8.42 -31.04 9.75
CA SER A 306 -7.27 -31.45 8.93
C SER A 306 -6.96 -30.40 7.86
N TRP A 307 -5.72 -30.40 7.38
CA TRP A 307 -5.31 -29.50 6.31
C TRP A 307 -6.16 -29.69 5.03
N LEU A 308 -6.63 -30.91 4.74
CA LEU A 308 -7.53 -31.19 3.62
C LEU A 308 -8.83 -30.36 3.65
N VAL A 309 -9.34 -30.06 4.84
CA VAL A 309 -10.56 -29.26 5.02
C VAL A 309 -10.24 -27.77 4.97
N LEU A 310 -9.18 -27.36 5.66
CA LEU A 310 -8.85 -25.96 5.85
C LEU A 310 -8.15 -25.34 4.62
N ASP A 311 -7.44 -26.14 3.81
CA ASP A 311 -6.74 -25.66 2.62
C ASP A 311 -7.69 -25.04 1.59
N ALA A 312 -8.97 -25.43 1.58
CA ALA A 312 -10.00 -24.85 0.73
C ALA A 312 -10.29 -23.36 1.02
N GLY A 313 -9.92 -22.87 2.20
CA GLY A 313 -10.04 -21.45 2.57
C GLY A 313 -8.86 -20.59 2.13
N ARG A 314 -7.79 -21.18 1.58
CA ARG A 314 -6.58 -20.44 1.19
C ARG A 314 -6.84 -19.66 -0.09
N VAL A 315 -6.26 -18.46 -0.16
CA VAL A 315 -6.28 -17.59 -1.34
C VAL A 315 -4.84 -17.32 -1.74
N ASN A 316 -4.52 -17.48 -3.02
CA ASN A 316 -3.22 -17.09 -3.56
C ASN A 316 -3.17 -15.57 -3.69
N VAL A 317 -2.16 -14.95 -3.09
CA VAL A 317 -1.96 -13.49 -3.13
C VAL A 317 -0.55 -13.16 -3.56
N ALA A 318 -0.39 -12.06 -4.30
CA ALA A 318 0.92 -11.54 -4.68
C ALA A 318 1.55 -10.76 -3.50
N PHE A 319 2.79 -11.09 -3.18
CA PHE A 319 3.64 -10.37 -2.21
C PHE A 319 4.49 -9.27 -2.86
N GLY A 320 4.53 -9.23 -4.19
CA GLY A 320 5.31 -8.23 -4.94
C GLY A 320 6.81 -8.54 -4.92
N ASN A 321 7.61 -7.49 -5.01
CA ASN A 321 9.06 -7.58 -5.21
C ASN A 321 9.81 -7.78 -3.89
N LEU A 322 9.86 -9.03 -3.42
CA LEU A 322 10.61 -9.37 -2.21
C LEU A 322 12.13 -9.42 -2.47
N PRO A 323 12.98 -9.07 -1.49
CA PRO A 323 14.43 -9.18 -1.63
C PRO A 323 14.88 -10.63 -1.94
N PRO A 324 15.90 -10.81 -2.81
CA PRO A 324 16.38 -12.15 -3.17
C PRO A 324 17.03 -12.86 -1.97
N GLY A 325 16.76 -14.16 -1.85
CA GLY A 325 17.38 -15.10 -0.91
C GLY A 325 18.42 -16.00 -1.58
N ALA A 326 18.87 -17.02 -0.85
CA ALA A 326 19.80 -18.03 -1.36
C ALA A 326 19.08 -19.05 -2.26
N GLY A 327 19.77 -19.60 -3.26
CA GLY A 327 19.25 -20.73 -4.04
C GLY A 327 17.95 -20.46 -4.81
N GLY A 328 17.69 -19.22 -5.21
CA GLY A 328 16.44 -18.83 -5.90
C GLY A 328 15.25 -18.57 -4.98
N MET A 329 15.44 -18.62 -3.66
CA MET A 329 14.44 -18.24 -2.67
C MET A 329 14.28 -16.70 -2.60
N VAL A 330 13.25 -16.25 -1.89
CA VAL A 330 13.01 -14.84 -1.53
C VAL A 330 13.00 -14.68 -0.01
N GLN A 331 13.31 -13.47 0.47
CA GLN A 331 13.28 -13.13 1.89
C GLN A 331 11.95 -12.46 2.24
N LEU A 332 11.29 -12.89 3.32
CA LEU A 332 10.06 -12.27 3.83
C LEU A 332 10.38 -10.95 4.58
N VAL A 333 10.75 -9.92 3.82
CA VAL A 333 11.12 -8.58 4.27
C VAL A 333 10.34 -7.55 3.45
N ASP A 334 9.74 -6.54 4.10
CA ASP A 334 9.05 -5.47 3.36
C ASP A 334 10.08 -4.71 2.52
N PRO A 335 9.91 -4.62 1.19
CA PRO A 335 10.71 -3.72 0.39
C PRO A 335 10.24 -2.29 0.69
N ASP A 336 11.00 -1.51 1.46
CA ASP A 336 10.66 -0.09 1.72
C ASP A 336 10.55 0.63 0.35
N PRO A 337 9.38 1.21 0.01
CA PRO A 337 9.17 1.85 -1.28
C PRO A 337 9.85 3.23 -1.39
N ASN A 338 10.31 3.81 -0.28
CA ASN A 338 10.75 5.21 -0.21
C ASN A 338 12.25 5.38 0.04
N ASP A 339 12.97 4.41 0.63
CA ASP A 339 14.43 4.50 0.81
C ASP A 339 15.08 3.13 1.10
N PRO A 340 15.80 2.49 0.15
CA PRO A 340 16.75 1.44 0.51
C PRO A 340 17.84 2.08 1.39
N PRO A 341 17.97 1.69 2.68
CA PRO A 341 18.11 0.29 3.05
C PRO A 341 17.23 -0.23 4.20
N ASP A 342 16.31 0.55 4.78
CA ASP A 342 15.67 0.19 6.05
C ASP A 342 14.22 -0.31 5.90
N PRO A 343 13.95 -1.63 6.00
CA PRO A 343 12.60 -2.17 5.85
C PRO A 343 11.66 -1.75 7.00
N ASP A 344 10.36 -1.66 6.72
CA ASP A 344 9.32 -1.40 7.73
C ASP A 344 9.16 -2.58 8.70
N PHE A 345 9.20 -3.80 8.18
CA PHE A 345 9.13 -5.04 8.95
C PHE A 345 9.84 -6.20 8.25
N ARG A 346 10.08 -7.27 9.02
CA ARG A 346 10.62 -8.52 8.51
C ARG A 346 10.11 -9.71 9.31
N VAL A 347 9.85 -10.82 8.61
CA VAL A 347 9.54 -12.11 9.26
C VAL A 347 10.85 -12.86 9.47
N LEU A 348 11.13 -13.23 10.71
CA LEU A 348 12.39 -13.87 11.10
C LEU A 348 12.23 -15.38 11.30
N ASN A 349 13.33 -16.13 11.12
CA ASN A 349 13.40 -17.55 11.46
C ASN A 349 13.05 -17.78 12.93
N SER A 350 12.55 -18.99 13.24
CA SER A 350 12.19 -19.36 14.60
C SER A 350 13.08 -20.49 15.13
N ARG A 351 13.74 -20.26 16.28
CA ARG A 351 14.54 -21.32 16.94
C ARG A 351 13.75 -22.58 17.29
N LEU A 352 12.42 -22.46 17.42
CA LEU A 352 11.55 -23.58 17.79
C LEU A 352 11.34 -24.57 16.63
N VAL A 353 11.46 -24.09 15.39
CA VAL A 353 11.06 -24.87 14.20
C VAL A 353 12.06 -24.84 13.04
N ASP A 354 13.02 -23.91 13.05
CA ASP A 354 14.08 -23.79 12.04
C ASP A 354 15.52 -24.11 12.55
N PRO A 355 15.79 -24.99 13.54
CA PRO A 355 17.19 -25.27 13.89
C PRO A 355 17.89 -25.97 12.70
N PRO A 356 19.10 -25.52 12.26
CA PRO A 356 20.08 -24.68 12.95
C PRO A 356 20.10 -23.18 12.56
N LEU A 357 19.08 -22.68 11.85
CA LEU A 357 19.05 -21.30 11.35
C LEU A 357 19.01 -20.29 12.51
N ALA A 358 19.80 -19.23 12.37
CA ALA A 358 19.82 -18.12 13.31
C ALA A 358 18.49 -17.36 13.27
N ASP A 359 17.94 -17.05 14.44
CA ASP A 359 16.64 -16.42 14.59
C ASP A 359 16.67 -14.92 14.33
N ASN A 360 17.82 -14.27 14.21
CA ASN A 360 17.89 -12.89 13.76
C ASN A 360 17.92 -12.74 12.23
N VAL A 361 17.81 -13.84 11.48
CA VAL A 361 17.87 -13.86 10.02
C VAL A 361 16.45 -13.92 9.44
N PRO A 362 16.14 -13.13 8.38
CA PRO A 362 14.87 -13.22 7.68
C PRO A 362 14.54 -14.64 7.19
N LYS A 363 13.27 -15.02 7.32
CA LYS A 363 12.76 -16.30 6.81
C LYS A 363 12.80 -16.28 5.29
N GLN A 364 13.42 -17.31 4.72
CA GLN A 364 13.45 -17.52 3.27
C GLN A 364 12.39 -18.53 2.85
N VAL A 365 11.73 -18.26 1.73
CA VAL A 365 10.71 -19.13 1.12
C VAL A 365 10.88 -19.16 -0.40
N PRO A 366 10.34 -20.17 -1.10
CA PRO A 366 10.26 -20.13 -2.57
C PRO A 366 9.51 -18.90 -3.07
N SER A 367 9.76 -18.49 -4.32
CA SER A 367 9.01 -17.38 -4.94
C SER A 367 7.51 -17.66 -5.10
N SER A 368 7.09 -18.93 -5.15
CA SER A 368 5.67 -19.30 -5.06
C SER A 368 5.47 -20.31 -3.94
N VAL A 369 4.63 -19.96 -2.96
CA VAL A 369 4.40 -20.77 -1.75
C VAL A 369 3.00 -21.37 -1.73
N ASN A 370 2.90 -22.67 -2.02
CA ASN A 370 1.67 -23.45 -1.90
C ASN A 370 1.71 -24.43 -0.70
N ALA A 371 2.25 -23.98 0.43
CA ALA A 371 2.31 -24.83 1.63
C ALA A 371 0.92 -25.02 2.26
N HIS A 372 0.59 -26.25 2.69
CA HIS A 372 -0.68 -26.53 3.37
C HIS A 372 -0.76 -25.81 4.72
N VAL A 373 -1.98 -25.61 5.25
CA VAL A 373 -2.22 -24.72 6.41
C VAL A 373 -1.52 -25.14 7.69
N ARG A 374 -1.17 -26.43 7.77
CA ARG A 374 -0.50 -27.05 8.92
C ARG A 374 1.03 -27.02 8.85
N THR A 375 1.61 -26.04 8.15
CA THR A 375 3.07 -25.88 8.05
C THR A 375 3.53 -24.57 8.70
N ASN A 376 4.78 -24.57 9.14
CA ASN A 376 5.46 -23.36 9.62
C ASN A 376 5.72 -22.36 8.49
N THR A 377 5.93 -22.84 7.26
CA THR A 377 6.03 -21.99 6.07
C THR A 377 4.72 -21.25 5.81
N PHE A 378 3.55 -21.92 5.93
CA PHE A 378 2.25 -21.27 5.83
C PHE A 378 2.06 -20.20 6.91
N ALA A 379 2.41 -20.49 8.17
CA ALA A 379 2.38 -19.50 9.24
C ALA A 379 3.27 -18.28 8.94
N ALA A 380 4.46 -18.49 8.37
CA ALA A 380 5.39 -17.42 8.01
C ALA A 380 4.85 -16.49 6.91
N VAL A 381 4.26 -17.05 5.85
CA VAL A 381 3.67 -16.24 4.77
C VAL A 381 2.41 -15.50 5.21
N ASN A 382 1.57 -16.08 6.09
CA ASN A 382 0.44 -15.34 6.67
C ASN A 382 0.91 -14.20 7.58
N ALA A 383 1.93 -14.44 8.42
CA ALA A 383 2.54 -13.39 9.24
C ALA A 383 3.08 -12.24 8.37
N PHE A 384 3.72 -12.55 7.25
CA PHE A 384 4.15 -11.54 6.28
C PHE A 384 2.98 -10.77 5.68
N TYR A 385 1.96 -11.48 5.18
CA TYR A 385 0.80 -10.89 4.53
C TYR A 385 0.04 -9.92 5.45
N HIS A 386 -0.31 -10.33 6.67
CA HIS A 386 -1.08 -9.50 7.60
C HIS A 386 -0.26 -8.32 8.14
N THR A 387 1.05 -8.49 8.32
CA THR A 387 1.93 -7.36 8.68
C THR A 387 2.08 -6.38 7.50
N SER A 388 2.16 -6.89 6.26
CA SER A 388 2.16 -6.05 5.06
C SER A 388 0.88 -5.22 4.94
N ASP A 389 -0.28 -5.78 5.29
CA ASP A 389 -1.56 -5.08 5.28
C ASP A 389 -1.57 -3.88 6.24
N LEU A 390 -1.00 -4.02 7.45
CA LEU A 390 -0.80 -2.91 8.39
C LEU A 390 -0.05 -1.74 7.74
N PHE A 391 1.16 -1.99 7.22
CA PHE A 391 2.01 -0.93 6.66
C PHE A 391 1.46 -0.37 5.34
N LYS A 392 0.79 -1.19 4.51
CA LYS A 392 0.07 -0.71 3.32
C LYS A 392 -1.03 0.27 3.70
N ARG A 393 -1.83 -0.06 4.71
CA ARG A 393 -2.91 0.82 5.20
C ARG A 393 -2.37 2.10 5.82
N MET A 394 -1.32 2.03 6.63
CA MET A 394 -0.64 3.23 7.14
C MET A 394 -0.23 4.17 6.01
N ARG A 395 0.44 3.64 4.97
CA ARG A 395 0.84 4.41 3.79
C ARG A 395 -0.36 4.98 3.02
N GLN A 396 -1.41 4.18 2.80
CA GLN A 396 -2.64 4.60 2.11
C GLN A 396 -3.41 5.67 2.89
N TYR A 397 -3.39 5.62 4.22
CA TYR A 397 -4.09 6.58 5.09
C TYR A 397 -3.29 7.87 5.32
N GLY A 398 -2.12 8.02 4.69
CA GLY A 398 -1.25 9.18 4.89
C GLY A 398 -0.64 9.24 6.30
N LEU A 399 -0.41 8.07 6.92
CA LEU A 399 0.27 7.89 8.19
C LEU A 399 1.66 7.28 7.92
N PRO A 400 2.66 8.08 7.53
CA PRO A 400 3.93 7.55 7.07
C PRO A 400 4.68 6.88 8.25
N PRO A 401 5.13 5.62 8.11
CA PRO A 401 5.70 4.85 9.22
C PRO A 401 6.91 5.50 9.91
N ASP A 402 7.74 6.23 9.18
CA ASP A 402 8.89 6.97 9.70
C ASP A 402 8.50 8.05 10.72
N ALA A 403 7.40 8.77 10.47
CA ALA A 403 6.86 9.78 11.38
C ALA A 403 6.06 9.14 12.53
N TYR A 404 5.32 8.06 12.24
CA TYR A 404 4.47 7.38 13.21
C TYR A 404 5.28 6.63 14.29
N PHE A 405 6.40 6.01 13.90
CA PHE A 405 7.26 5.21 14.80
C PHE A 405 8.23 6.10 15.61
N ARG A 406 7.68 6.80 16.60
CA ARG A 406 8.40 7.73 17.48
C ARG A 406 9.25 7.03 18.54
N PHE A 407 8.76 5.93 19.10
CA PHE A 407 9.39 5.23 20.25
C PHE A 407 10.02 3.88 19.91
N VAL A 408 9.86 3.43 18.67
CA VAL A 408 10.25 2.10 18.21
C VAL A 408 11.17 2.20 16.99
N THR A 409 12.23 1.40 16.98
CA THR A 409 13.14 1.27 15.84
C THR A 409 12.55 0.33 14.80
N ARG A 410 12.50 0.76 13.54
CA ARG A 410 12.19 -0.11 12.39
C ARG A 410 13.44 -0.92 11.98
N PRO A 411 13.30 -2.14 11.43
CA PRO A 411 12.06 -2.87 11.17
C PRO A 411 11.38 -3.42 12.43
N VAL A 412 10.06 -3.65 12.34
CA VAL A 412 9.33 -4.54 13.26
C VAL A 412 9.74 -5.99 13.01
N ASP A 413 10.19 -6.68 14.05
CA ASP A 413 10.57 -8.10 13.97
C ASP A 413 9.32 -8.99 14.17
N VAL A 414 8.97 -9.79 13.17
CA VAL A 414 7.78 -10.67 13.23
C VAL A 414 8.22 -12.13 13.41
N ARG A 415 7.73 -12.77 14.47
CA ARG A 415 7.98 -14.17 14.81
C ARG A 415 6.73 -14.98 14.52
N TYR A 416 6.73 -15.67 13.39
CA TYR A 416 5.62 -16.55 13.01
C TYR A 416 5.49 -17.78 13.93
N ARG A 417 6.56 -18.12 14.67
CA ARG A 417 6.57 -19.08 15.80
C ARG A 417 7.48 -18.63 16.92
N ALA A 418 6.94 -18.47 18.13
CA ALA A 418 7.68 -18.03 19.30
C ALA A 418 7.13 -18.58 20.61
N GLY A 419 7.97 -18.61 21.64
CA GLY A 419 7.55 -18.74 23.02
C GLY A 419 6.89 -17.46 23.53
N ILE A 420 5.84 -17.62 24.33
CA ILE A 420 5.05 -16.53 24.91
C ILE A 420 5.19 -16.56 26.44
N ILE A 421 5.29 -15.39 27.08
CA ILE A 421 5.52 -15.22 28.52
C ILE A 421 4.59 -14.12 29.07
N PRO A 422 3.89 -14.32 30.22
CA PRO A 422 3.96 -15.48 31.11
C PRO A 422 3.38 -16.75 30.46
N GLY A 423 4.05 -17.88 30.65
CA GLY A 423 3.75 -19.15 29.98
C GLY A 423 4.96 -20.09 29.96
N PHE A 424 4.80 -21.30 29.43
CA PHE A 424 5.87 -22.32 29.37
C PHE A 424 7.04 -21.93 28.46
N GLY A 425 6.94 -20.83 27.70
CA GLY A 425 8.03 -20.31 26.86
C GLY A 425 8.41 -21.21 25.68
N ASP A 426 7.74 -22.34 25.49
CA ASP A 426 8.03 -23.36 24.48
C ASP A 426 7.23 -23.18 23.18
N GLY A 427 6.35 -22.17 23.12
CA GLY A 427 5.51 -21.86 21.97
C GLY A 427 4.37 -22.85 21.74
N ARG A 428 4.07 -23.74 22.71
CA ARG A 428 2.96 -24.69 22.66
C ARG A 428 1.73 -24.14 23.38
N THR A 429 1.32 -22.95 22.98
CA THR A 429 0.15 -22.27 23.52
C THR A 429 -0.64 -21.62 22.39
N MET A 430 -1.94 -21.46 22.58
CA MET A 430 -2.75 -20.59 21.72
C MET A 430 -2.66 -19.17 22.24
N ASN A 431 -1.67 -18.43 21.76
CA ASN A 431 -1.45 -17.04 22.18
C ASN A 431 -0.56 -16.27 21.18
N ALA A 432 -0.68 -14.94 21.21
CA ALA A 432 0.22 -13.99 20.56
C ALA A 432 0.71 -12.96 21.58
N GLN A 433 1.76 -12.21 21.22
CA GLN A 433 2.33 -11.20 22.10
C GLN A 433 3.18 -10.19 21.31
N VAL A 434 2.98 -8.90 21.58
CA VAL A 434 3.98 -7.87 21.27
C VAL A 434 4.94 -7.69 22.45
N ARG A 435 6.24 -7.65 22.15
CA ARG A 435 7.30 -7.31 23.11
C ARG A 435 8.02 -6.06 22.67
N TRP A 436 8.26 -5.17 23.62
CA TRP A 436 9.05 -3.98 23.43
C TRP A 436 10.19 -3.95 24.43
N THR A 437 11.42 -3.79 23.94
CA THR A 437 12.61 -3.66 24.80
C THR A 437 13.20 -2.27 24.63
N LEU A 438 13.11 -1.45 25.68
CA LEU A 438 13.82 -0.19 25.80
C LEU A 438 15.33 -0.46 25.79
N ARG A 439 16.07 0.20 24.91
CA ARG A 439 17.54 0.24 25.00
C ARG A 439 17.91 1.51 25.77
N PRO A 440 18.65 1.45 26.89
CA PRO A 440 19.28 2.64 27.45
C PRO A 440 20.49 3.04 26.59
N ASP A 441 20.60 4.33 26.29
CA ASP A 441 21.83 4.94 25.79
C ASP A 441 22.73 5.33 26.98
N THR A 442 24.04 5.38 26.76
CA THR A 442 25.07 5.69 27.76
C THR A 442 25.10 7.17 28.21
N ALA A 443 24.22 8.03 27.69
CA ALA A 443 24.13 9.47 27.92
C ALA A 443 22.76 9.93 28.50
N GLY A 444 21.81 9.02 28.76
CA GLY A 444 20.55 9.32 29.46
C GLY A 444 19.47 9.97 28.59
N ALA A 445 19.58 9.93 27.26
CA ALA A 445 18.51 10.32 26.35
C ALA A 445 17.65 9.10 25.95
N TRP A 446 16.31 9.25 25.89
CA TRP A 446 15.40 8.17 25.51
C TRP A 446 15.67 7.71 24.06
N THR A 447 16.35 6.58 23.85
CA THR A 447 16.50 5.94 22.54
C THR A 447 15.34 5.01 22.21
N LYS A 448 14.92 5.00 20.93
CA LYS A 448 13.89 4.10 20.40
C LYS A 448 14.18 2.63 20.76
N GLY A 449 13.17 1.88 21.18
CA GLY A 449 13.30 0.46 21.54
C GLY A 449 13.06 -0.48 20.37
N ALA A 450 13.54 -1.73 20.47
CA ALA A 450 13.22 -2.77 19.49
C ALA A 450 11.86 -3.39 19.82
N ILE A 451 11.06 -3.70 18.79
CA ILE A 451 9.75 -4.33 18.95
C ILE A 451 9.71 -5.67 18.22
N GLU A 452 9.06 -6.64 18.86
CA GLU A 452 8.79 -7.96 18.28
C GLU A 452 7.30 -8.27 18.35
N MET A 453 6.71 -8.69 17.23
CA MET A 453 5.36 -9.27 17.17
C MET A 453 5.50 -10.79 17.12
N ARG A 454 4.89 -11.52 18.07
CA ARG A 454 5.18 -12.94 18.32
C ARG A 454 3.91 -13.77 18.27
N TYR A 455 3.90 -14.81 17.46
CA TYR A 455 2.80 -15.75 17.32
C TYR A 455 3.18 -17.14 17.81
N ALA A 456 2.26 -17.83 18.48
CA ALA A 456 2.39 -19.24 18.83
C ALA A 456 1.49 -20.12 17.94
N LEU A 457 0.77 -21.09 18.53
CA LEU A 457 -0.11 -22.02 17.83
C LEU A 457 -1.53 -21.47 17.65
N GLY A 458 -2.18 -21.80 16.53
CA GLY A 458 -3.62 -21.58 16.34
C GLY A 458 -4.49 -22.78 16.75
N ASP A 459 -3.85 -23.91 17.08
CA ASP A 459 -4.50 -25.14 17.52
C ASP A 459 -3.52 -26.00 18.33
N LEU A 460 -4.00 -26.59 19.43
CA LEU A 460 -3.23 -27.53 20.25
C LEU A 460 -3.59 -29.00 19.96
N GLU A 461 -4.71 -29.30 19.31
CA GLU A 461 -5.14 -30.69 19.08
C GLU A 461 -4.21 -31.39 18.07
N SER A 462 -3.67 -30.66 17.08
CA SER A 462 -2.63 -31.18 16.19
C SER A 462 -1.21 -31.15 16.78
N SER A 463 -1.05 -30.72 18.03
CA SER A 463 0.25 -30.69 18.73
C SER A 463 0.63 -32.04 19.36
N VAL A 464 -0.27 -33.04 19.32
CA VAL A 464 -0.11 -34.35 19.97
C VAL A 464 -0.26 -35.49 18.95
N GLY A 465 0.85 -36.15 18.62
CA GLY A 465 0.87 -37.40 17.84
C GLY A 465 2.27 -37.98 17.67
N ARG A 466 2.58 -39.04 18.41
CA ARG A 466 3.76 -39.91 18.16
C ARG A 466 3.52 -40.65 16.86
N LEU A 467 4.32 -40.41 15.82
CA LEU A 467 4.46 -41.42 14.76
C LEU A 467 5.28 -42.60 15.33
N PRO A 468 4.96 -43.86 14.96
CA PRO A 468 5.78 -45.02 15.30
C PRO A 468 7.21 -44.82 14.77
N ALA A 469 8.20 -45.27 15.54
CA ALA A 469 9.63 -44.95 15.37
C ALA A 469 10.30 -45.41 14.05
N ASN A 470 9.57 -45.90 13.05
CA ASN A 470 10.12 -46.66 11.93
C ASN A 470 9.86 -46.04 10.54
N LEU A 471 9.56 -44.74 10.44
CA LEU A 471 9.48 -44.02 9.15
C LEU A 471 10.58 -42.96 9.03
N PRO A 472 11.23 -42.79 7.86
CA PRO A 472 12.28 -41.81 7.65
C PRO A 472 11.79 -40.39 8.01
N SER A 473 12.66 -39.68 8.71
CA SER A 473 12.52 -38.33 9.24
C SER A 473 11.86 -37.31 8.30
N ALA A 474 11.03 -36.43 8.89
CA ALA A 474 10.55 -35.13 8.39
C ALA A 474 9.19 -35.04 7.67
N VAL A 475 8.29 -36.03 7.81
CA VAL A 475 6.84 -35.72 7.66
C VAL A 475 6.38 -35.04 8.95
N GLU A 476 5.99 -33.78 8.79
CA GLU A 476 6.12 -32.70 9.76
C GLU A 476 5.17 -32.84 10.96
N ARG A 477 5.70 -32.47 12.14
CA ARG A 477 4.88 -31.88 13.21
C ARG A 477 4.04 -30.81 12.52
N SER A 478 2.71 -30.99 12.46
CA SER A 478 1.82 -30.24 11.57
C SER A 478 0.95 -29.23 12.35
N PRO A 479 1.54 -28.16 12.92
CA PRO A 479 0.81 -27.18 13.68
C PRO A 479 0.11 -26.15 12.79
N LEU A 480 -1.07 -25.70 13.20
CA LEU A 480 -1.63 -24.45 12.70
C LEU A 480 -0.91 -23.30 13.42
N GLY A 481 -0.43 -22.29 12.68
CA GLY A 481 0.15 -21.08 13.26
C GLY A 481 -0.94 -20.06 13.59
N LEU A 482 -0.78 -19.32 14.70
CA LEU A 482 -1.76 -18.31 15.07
C LEU A 482 -1.79 -17.11 14.10
N ALA A 483 -0.65 -16.84 13.46
CA ALA A 483 -0.54 -15.82 12.41
C ALA A 483 -1.46 -16.08 11.20
N SER A 484 -2.06 -17.26 11.08
CA SER A 484 -3.06 -17.57 10.06
C SER A 484 -4.46 -17.01 10.37
N ASP A 485 -4.69 -16.44 11.55
CA ASP A 485 -5.94 -15.76 11.88
C ASP A 485 -5.76 -14.23 11.76
N PRO A 486 -6.32 -13.57 10.72
CA PRO A 486 -6.18 -12.12 10.52
C PRO A 486 -6.66 -11.28 11.70
N ARG A 487 -7.66 -11.76 12.46
CA ARG A 487 -8.23 -11.01 13.59
C ARG A 487 -7.23 -10.94 14.73
N TRP A 488 -6.51 -12.03 15.00
CA TRP A 488 -5.40 -12.03 15.96
C TRP A 488 -4.25 -11.14 15.50
N CYS A 489 -3.90 -11.17 14.21
CA CYS A 489 -2.86 -10.30 13.67
C CYS A 489 -3.19 -8.81 13.85
N TRP A 490 -4.44 -8.40 13.61
CA TRP A 490 -4.88 -7.02 13.82
C TRP A 490 -4.95 -6.60 15.28
N HIS A 491 -5.25 -7.54 16.19
CA HIS A 491 -5.15 -7.30 17.62
C HIS A 491 -3.71 -6.94 18.03
N GLU A 492 -2.72 -7.74 17.60
CA GLU A 492 -1.31 -7.48 17.87
C GLU A 492 -0.78 -6.23 17.14
N ALA A 493 -1.28 -5.94 15.94
CA ALA A 493 -0.93 -4.73 15.20
C ALA A 493 -1.29 -3.45 15.98
N CYS A 494 -2.38 -3.46 16.76
CA CYS A 494 -2.74 -2.33 17.62
C CYS A 494 -1.68 -2.08 18.71
N HIS A 495 -1.14 -3.13 19.32
CA HIS A 495 -0.04 -2.99 20.28
C HIS A 495 1.23 -2.43 19.65
N VAL A 496 1.53 -2.79 18.39
CA VAL A 496 2.63 -2.17 17.64
C VAL A 496 2.38 -0.68 17.44
N LEU A 497 1.18 -0.28 17.01
CA LEU A 497 0.80 1.13 16.82
C LEU A 497 0.89 1.94 18.12
N LEU A 498 0.37 1.39 19.22
CA LEU A 498 0.45 2.01 20.55
C LEU A 498 1.91 2.21 20.98
N THR A 499 2.72 1.17 20.85
CA THR A 499 4.13 1.27 21.24
C THR A 499 4.87 2.26 20.36
N ALA A 500 4.63 2.23 19.05
CA ALA A 500 5.26 3.10 18.06
C ALA A 500 4.95 4.59 18.33
N ALA A 501 3.67 4.91 18.56
CA ALA A 501 3.21 6.29 18.70
C ALA A 501 3.27 6.81 20.13
N VAL A 502 2.87 6.02 21.13
CA VAL A 502 2.66 6.47 22.52
C VAL A 502 3.80 6.04 23.45
N GLY A 503 4.52 4.97 23.11
CA GLY A 503 5.58 4.41 23.95
C GLY A 503 5.04 3.59 25.13
N ASP A 504 3.90 2.93 24.95
CA ASP A 504 3.32 1.97 25.91
C ASP A 504 2.64 0.85 25.10
N LEU A 505 2.55 -0.35 25.66
CA LEU A 505 1.90 -1.49 25.00
C LEU A 505 0.37 -1.37 25.04
N GLU A 506 -0.17 -0.65 26.03
CA GLU A 506 -1.60 -0.61 26.32
C GLU A 506 -2.08 0.82 26.57
N PHE A 507 -3.38 1.05 26.41
CA PHE A 507 -3.98 2.26 26.97
C PHE A 507 -4.01 2.17 28.50
N ARG A 508 -4.13 3.32 29.17
CA ARG A 508 -4.33 3.34 30.64
C ARG A 508 -5.78 3.11 31.05
N PHE A 509 -6.71 3.16 30.10
CA PHE A 509 -8.14 2.97 30.32
C PHE A 509 -8.72 1.72 29.65
N ALA A 510 -7.95 0.99 28.84
CA ALA A 510 -8.35 -0.25 28.17
C ALA A 510 -7.08 -1.03 27.75
N HIS A 511 -7.18 -2.33 27.46
CA HIS A 511 -6.03 -3.10 26.98
C HIS A 511 -5.45 -2.53 25.68
N SER A 512 -6.25 -2.47 24.62
CA SER A 512 -5.93 -1.77 23.36
C SER A 512 -7.22 -1.51 22.57
N ALA A 513 -7.11 -1.03 21.33
CA ALA A 513 -8.22 -1.02 20.35
C ALA A 513 -8.14 -2.24 19.39
N GLY A 514 -7.35 -3.25 19.74
CA GLY A 514 -7.04 -4.39 18.88
C GLY A 514 -8.27 -5.21 18.51
N ASP A 515 -9.14 -5.48 19.47
CA ASP A 515 -10.42 -6.17 19.21
C ASP A 515 -11.32 -5.41 18.24
N ALA A 516 -11.32 -4.07 18.33
CA ALA A 516 -12.09 -3.23 17.44
C ALA A 516 -11.56 -3.29 16.01
N MET A 517 -10.24 -3.14 15.84
CA MET A 517 -9.59 -3.22 14.53
C MET A 517 -9.78 -4.59 13.89
N ALA A 518 -9.64 -5.67 14.67
CA ALA A 518 -9.89 -7.04 14.24
C ALA A 518 -11.33 -7.24 13.74
N ALA A 519 -12.31 -6.71 14.46
CA ALA A 519 -13.71 -6.77 14.07
C ALA A 519 -14.03 -5.93 12.83
N ILE A 520 -13.62 -4.65 12.83
CA ILE A 520 -13.95 -3.67 11.78
C ILE A 520 -13.34 -4.06 10.44
N LEU A 521 -12.08 -4.51 10.40
CA LEU A 521 -11.41 -4.85 9.13
C LEU A 521 -11.85 -6.20 8.56
N SER A 522 -12.39 -7.08 9.41
CA SER A 522 -12.91 -8.38 8.97
C SER A 522 -14.38 -8.33 8.56
N ASP A 523 -15.16 -7.35 9.02
CA ASP A 523 -16.61 -7.29 8.81
C ASP A 523 -17.04 -7.08 7.34
N PRO A 524 -16.41 -6.21 6.52
CA PRO A 524 -16.88 -5.90 5.16
C PRO A 524 -17.06 -7.13 4.25
N GLU A 525 -16.12 -8.06 4.33
CA GLU A 525 -16.11 -9.29 3.51
C GLU A 525 -16.67 -10.52 4.25
N SER A 526 -17.01 -10.39 5.54
CA SER A 526 -17.46 -11.51 6.36
C SER A 526 -18.89 -11.94 6.04
N LYS A 527 -19.09 -13.24 5.87
CA LYS A 527 -20.42 -13.86 5.81
C LYS A 527 -21.14 -13.85 7.17
N LEU A 528 -20.44 -13.58 8.27
CA LEU A 528 -21.08 -13.38 9.57
C LEU A 528 -21.89 -12.09 9.62
N ALA A 529 -21.63 -11.14 8.72
CA ALA A 529 -22.36 -9.89 8.66
C ALA A 529 -23.88 -10.08 8.41
N SER A 530 -24.27 -11.17 7.75
CA SER A 530 -25.68 -11.54 7.55
C SER A 530 -26.32 -12.29 8.72
N ASP A 531 -25.55 -12.78 9.69
CA ASP A 531 -26.08 -13.39 10.92
C ASP A 531 -26.28 -12.33 12.00
N SER A 532 -27.17 -11.37 11.72
CA SER A 532 -27.48 -10.24 12.61
C SER A 532 -28.50 -10.59 13.70
N ALA A 533 -29.20 -11.71 13.56
CA ALA A 533 -30.23 -12.17 14.51
C ALA A 533 -29.82 -13.44 15.30
N GLY A 534 -28.65 -14.02 15.03
CA GLY A 534 -28.23 -15.30 15.64
C GLY A 534 -29.04 -16.51 15.12
N ALA A 535 -29.73 -16.33 14.00
CA ALA A 535 -30.69 -17.27 13.44
C ALA A 535 -30.07 -18.64 13.10
N ALA A 536 -28.76 -18.68 12.85
CA ALA A 536 -28.03 -19.89 12.53
C ALA A 536 -27.77 -20.82 13.73
N THR A 537 -27.82 -20.30 14.98
CA THR A 537 -27.36 -21.07 16.16
C THR A 537 -28.26 -20.99 17.40
N ASN A 538 -29.36 -20.22 17.36
CA ASN A 538 -30.21 -19.91 18.52
C ASN A 538 -29.48 -19.16 19.67
N ASP A 539 -28.28 -18.64 19.41
CA ASP A 539 -27.46 -17.82 20.33
C ASP A 539 -27.44 -16.34 19.88
N ARG A 540 -26.70 -15.47 20.60
CA ARG A 540 -26.46 -14.07 20.16
C ARG A 540 -25.82 -14.05 18.75
N PRO A 541 -26.03 -12.98 17.95
CA PRO A 541 -25.50 -12.85 16.59
C PRO A 541 -24.00 -13.17 16.48
N TRP A 542 -23.58 -13.99 15.51
CA TRP A 542 -22.16 -14.29 15.31
C TRP A 542 -21.36 -13.11 14.79
N ARG A 543 -22.02 -12.14 14.14
CA ARG A 543 -21.39 -10.88 13.71
C ARG A 543 -20.63 -10.22 14.85
N GLY A 544 -21.17 -10.27 16.08
CA GLY A 544 -20.60 -9.67 17.28
C GLY A 544 -19.43 -10.43 17.93
N VAL A 545 -19.04 -11.60 17.42
CA VAL A 545 -17.92 -12.39 17.94
C VAL A 545 -16.61 -11.88 17.36
N THR A 546 -15.68 -11.44 18.21
CA THR A 546 -14.41 -10.84 17.74
C THR A 546 -13.47 -11.87 17.14
N PHE A 547 -13.37 -13.07 17.72
CA PHE A 547 -12.50 -14.16 17.26
C PHE A 547 -13.35 -15.42 17.02
N PRO A 548 -14.00 -15.53 15.85
CA PRO A 548 -14.94 -16.62 15.58
C PRO A 548 -14.24 -17.94 15.19
N TRP A 549 -12.97 -17.92 14.80
CA TRP A 549 -12.24 -19.11 14.36
C TRP A 549 -11.26 -19.67 15.40
N VAL A 550 -10.10 -19.03 15.63
CA VAL A 550 -9.26 -19.37 16.79
C VAL A 550 -9.93 -18.75 18.03
N PHE A 551 -10.91 -19.50 18.53
CA PHE A 551 -12.00 -18.95 19.33
C PHE A 551 -11.55 -18.48 20.71
N ILE A 552 -11.87 -17.21 21.00
CA ILE A 552 -11.91 -16.64 22.35
C ILE A 552 -13.27 -15.95 22.49
N PRO A 553 -13.99 -16.13 23.63
CA PRO A 553 -15.34 -15.60 23.83
C PRO A 553 -15.38 -14.06 24.06
N ARG A 554 -14.61 -13.30 23.30
CA ARG A 554 -14.64 -11.82 23.26
C ARG A 554 -15.64 -11.34 22.22
N ARG A 555 -16.34 -10.26 22.56
CA ARG A 555 -17.38 -9.67 21.71
C ARG A 555 -17.22 -8.16 21.59
N HIS A 556 -17.69 -7.63 20.47
CA HIS A 556 -17.67 -6.22 20.13
C HIS A 556 -19.09 -5.65 19.91
N ASP A 557 -20.10 -6.30 20.47
CA ASP A 557 -21.51 -5.89 20.48
C ASP A 557 -22.13 -5.97 21.90
N ARG A 558 -21.31 -5.71 22.92
CA ARG A 558 -21.70 -5.80 24.32
C ARG A 558 -22.73 -4.73 24.69
N ASP A 559 -23.77 -5.18 25.37
CA ASP A 559 -24.90 -4.33 25.79
C ASP A 559 -24.60 -3.66 27.14
N VAL A 560 -24.85 -2.36 27.21
CA VAL A 560 -24.75 -1.58 28.45
C VAL A 560 -25.68 -2.09 29.55
N ARG A 561 -26.84 -2.65 29.19
CA ARG A 561 -27.82 -3.23 30.14
C ARG A 561 -27.28 -4.46 30.86
N ASP A 562 -26.32 -5.15 30.25
CA ASP A 562 -25.61 -6.29 30.82
C ASP A 562 -24.41 -5.84 31.70
N GLY A 563 -24.26 -4.54 31.95
CA GLY A 563 -23.18 -3.96 32.75
C GLY A 563 -21.91 -3.62 31.96
N TRP A 564 -21.90 -3.80 30.64
CA TRP A 564 -20.78 -3.48 29.74
C TRP A 564 -20.76 -1.99 29.38
N SER A 565 -20.76 -1.13 30.38
CA SER A 565 -20.71 0.31 30.23
C SER A 565 -19.41 0.86 30.80
N TRP A 566 -18.92 1.98 30.25
CA TRP A 566 -17.80 2.74 30.81
C TRP A 566 -18.02 3.16 32.26
N THR A 567 -19.27 3.33 32.69
CA THR A 567 -19.63 3.63 34.08
C THR A 567 -20.12 2.40 34.85
N GLY A 568 -20.32 1.30 34.13
CA GLY A 568 -20.88 0.05 34.62
C GLY A 568 -19.90 -0.83 35.41
N PRO A 569 -20.42 -1.92 36.01
CA PRO A 569 -19.63 -2.81 36.87
C PRO A 569 -18.50 -3.53 36.13
N LEU A 570 -18.62 -3.78 34.82
CA LEU A 570 -17.60 -4.53 34.08
C LEU A 570 -16.36 -3.71 33.74
N ASN A 571 -16.44 -2.37 33.67
CA ASN A 571 -15.24 -1.50 33.61
C ASN A 571 -14.44 -1.50 34.93
N ARG A 572 -15.08 -1.84 36.05
CA ARG A 572 -14.45 -1.78 37.38
C ARG A 572 -13.89 -3.11 37.85
N ARG A 573 -14.17 -4.22 37.15
CA ARG A 573 -13.94 -5.57 37.64
C ARG A 573 -12.46 -5.91 37.86
N GLU A 574 -11.56 -5.48 36.98
CA GLU A 574 -10.15 -5.86 37.06
C GLU A 574 -9.33 -5.10 38.11
N MET A 575 -9.74 -3.88 38.47
CA MET A 575 -9.10 -3.12 39.57
C MET A 575 -9.14 -3.88 40.92
N TYR A 576 -10.04 -4.85 41.08
CA TYR A 576 -10.21 -5.62 42.32
C TYR A 576 -9.47 -6.96 42.35
N PHE A 577 -8.90 -7.45 41.23
CA PHE A 577 -8.37 -8.82 41.13
C PHE A 577 -6.92 -8.93 40.61
N SER A 578 -6.23 -7.83 40.31
CA SER A 578 -4.84 -7.90 39.84
C SER A 578 -3.90 -8.44 40.95
N PRO A 579 -3.14 -9.54 40.69
CA PRO A 579 -2.10 -10.01 41.60
C PRO A 579 -1.06 -8.91 41.85
N PRO A 580 -0.53 -8.75 43.08
CA PRO A 580 0.52 -7.78 43.34
C PRO A 580 1.72 -7.99 42.41
N GLY A 581 2.08 -6.97 41.62
CA GLY A 581 3.23 -7.00 40.71
C GLY A 581 2.94 -7.30 39.24
N LEU A 582 1.71 -7.66 38.88
CA LEU A 582 1.25 -7.70 37.48
C LEU A 582 0.28 -6.54 37.27
N PHE A 583 0.79 -5.44 36.72
CA PHE A 583 -0.02 -4.26 36.37
C PHE A 583 -0.77 -4.54 35.05
N ASP A 584 -1.79 -5.40 35.08
CA ASP A 584 -2.83 -5.31 34.04
C ASP A 584 -3.59 -4.01 34.31
N LYS A 585 -3.45 -3.03 33.42
CA LYS A 585 -3.86 -1.64 33.71
C LYS A 585 -5.37 -1.50 33.68
N ARG A 586 -6.11 -2.26 32.84
CA ARG A 586 -7.59 -2.43 32.78
C ARG A 586 -8.10 -3.62 31.91
N GLY A 587 -7.19 -4.38 31.28
CA GLY A 587 -7.39 -5.68 30.59
C GLY A 587 -8.58 -5.87 29.65
N TYR A 588 -8.86 -7.13 29.34
CA TYR A 588 -9.69 -7.57 28.21
C TYR A 588 -11.20 -7.31 28.40
N TRP A 589 -11.66 -7.10 29.64
CA TRP A 589 -13.06 -6.72 29.86
C TRP A 589 -13.33 -5.30 29.38
N THR A 590 -12.44 -4.37 29.70
CA THR A 590 -12.58 -2.98 29.30
C THR A 590 -12.33 -2.78 27.82
N GLU A 591 -11.44 -3.57 27.21
CA GLU A 591 -11.27 -3.59 25.75
C GLU A 591 -12.55 -3.94 25.01
N GLN A 592 -13.37 -4.88 25.50
CA GLN A 592 -14.65 -5.20 24.85
C GLN A 592 -15.65 -4.02 24.91
N ILE A 593 -15.59 -3.17 25.95
CA ILE A 593 -16.39 -1.94 26.03
C ILE A 593 -15.91 -0.94 24.97
N LEU A 594 -14.60 -0.75 24.85
CA LEU A 594 -14.01 0.08 23.78
C LEU A 594 -14.36 -0.45 22.40
N SER A 595 -14.24 -1.77 22.21
CA SER A 595 -14.54 -2.44 20.96
C SER A 595 -16.00 -2.30 20.56
N SER A 596 -16.94 -2.36 21.51
CA SER A 596 -18.36 -2.09 21.25
C SER A 596 -18.65 -0.64 20.91
N SER A 597 -17.93 0.31 21.52
CA SER A 597 -18.02 1.73 21.16
C SER A 597 -17.54 1.96 19.72
N LEU A 598 -16.36 1.44 19.38
CA LEU A 598 -15.74 1.63 18.06
C LEU A 598 -16.46 0.87 16.93
N PHE A 599 -16.97 -0.34 17.21
CA PHE A 599 -17.76 -1.08 16.22
C PHE A 599 -19.11 -0.40 15.96
N ARG A 600 -19.73 0.22 16.98
CA ARG A 600 -20.93 1.05 16.81
C ARG A 600 -20.67 2.27 15.92
N LEU A 601 -19.52 2.94 16.11
CA LEU A 601 -19.07 4.02 15.21
C LEU A 601 -18.97 3.52 13.76
N TYR A 602 -18.22 2.43 13.53
CA TYR A 602 -18.08 1.82 12.20
C TYR A 602 -19.43 1.53 11.54
N ARG A 603 -20.36 0.90 12.28
CA ARG A 603 -21.72 0.62 11.78
C ARG A 603 -22.47 1.90 11.42
N ALA A 604 -22.42 2.92 12.27
CA ALA A 604 -23.15 4.17 12.10
C ALA A 604 -22.67 5.00 10.90
N ILE A 605 -21.38 4.95 10.57
CA ILE A 605 -20.84 5.72 9.44
C ILE A 605 -20.97 4.99 8.10
N GLY A 606 -21.42 3.73 8.07
CA GLY A 606 -21.65 3.01 6.81
C GLY A 606 -21.37 1.50 6.87
N GLY A 607 -20.88 0.98 7.99
CA GLY A 607 -20.65 -0.45 8.22
C GLY A 607 -21.91 -1.32 8.21
N ASP A 608 -23.10 -0.71 8.28
CA ASP A 608 -24.38 -1.38 8.12
C ASP A 608 -25.00 -1.22 6.73
N SER A 609 -24.33 -0.56 5.78
CA SER A 609 -24.88 -0.33 4.44
C SER A 609 -25.25 -1.63 3.72
N GLU A 610 -26.39 -1.62 3.04
CA GLU A 610 -26.95 -2.77 2.32
C GLU A 610 -27.12 -2.45 0.83
N GLY A 611 -26.79 -3.42 -0.01
CA GLY A 611 -27.02 -3.40 -1.45
C GLY A 611 -28.12 -4.38 -1.84
N THR A 612 -28.38 -4.50 -3.14
CA THR A 612 -29.33 -5.48 -3.69
C THR A 612 -28.63 -6.39 -4.69
N SER A 613 -28.82 -7.70 -4.56
CA SER A 613 -28.33 -8.69 -5.52
C SER A 613 -29.40 -9.77 -5.72
N GLY A 614 -29.80 -10.01 -6.96
CA GLY A 614 -30.88 -10.96 -7.29
C GLY A 614 -32.21 -10.66 -6.59
N GLY A 615 -32.50 -9.39 -6.27
CA GLY A 615 -33.69 -8.96 -5.55
C GLY A 615 -33.66 -9.19 -4.02
N LYS A 616 -32.53 -9.65 -3.46
CA LYS A 616 -32.33 -9.79 -2.01
C LYS A 616 -31.39 -8.71 -1.50
N GLN A 617 -31.64 -8.25 -0.27
CA GLN A 617 -30.68 -7.41 0.45
C GLN A 617 -29.42 -8.22 0.76
N VAL A 618 -28.27 -7.61 0.47
CA VAL A 618 -26.95 -8.18 0.75
C VAL A 618 -26.04 -7.10 1.31
N PRO A 619 -25.03 -7.41 2.13
CA PRO A 619 -24.05 -6.43 2.58
C PRO A 619 -23.43 -5.63 1.43
N ALA A 620 -23.46 -4.30 1.51
CA ALA A 620 -22.80 -3.41 0.54
C ALA A 620 -21.29 -3.36 0.81
N LYS A 621 -20.56 -4.33 0.25
CA LYS A 621 -19.14 -4.57 0.57
C LYS A 621 -18.25 -3.34 0.41
N ALA A 622 -18.42 -2.59 -0.68
CA ALA A 622 -17.60 -1.41 -0.96
C ALA A 622 -17.82 -0.28 0.06
N GLU A 623 -19.07 0.04 0.38
CA GLU A 623 -19.45 1.05 1.37
C GLU A 623 -19.00 0.67 2.77
N ARG A 624 -19.12 -0.62 3.12
CA ARG A 624 -18.60 -1.17 4.38
C ARG A 624 -17.08 -1.09 4.44
N GLN A 625 -16.38 -1.42 3.36
CA GLN A 625 -14.92 -1.28 3.28
C GLN A 625 -14.50 0.20 3.47
N ASN A 626 -15.18 1.14 2.81
CA ASN A 626 -14.93 2.56 2.97
C ASN A 626 -15.13 3.03 4.42
N ALA A 627 -16.21 2.58 5.08
CA ALA A 627 -16.47 2.85 6.50
C ALA A 627 -15.40 2.23 7.41
N ALA A 628 -14.97 1.00 7.14
CA ALA A 628 -13.93 0.31 7.89
C ALA A 628 -12.59 1.05 7.78
N ASP A 629 -12.23 1.47 6.57
CA ASP A 629 -10.99 2.22 6.31
C ASP A 629 -10.98 3.55 7.06
N TYR A 630 -12.09 4.29 7.03
CA TYR A 630 -12.17 5.56 7.74
C TYR A 630 -12.18 5.40 9.26
N ALA A 631 -12.92 4.42 9.80
CA ALA A 631 -12.94 4.14 11.24
C ALA A 631 -11.54 3.75 11.76
N VAL A 632 -10.82 2.89 11.04
CA VAL A 632 -9.47 2.46 11.43
C VAL A 632 -8.45 3.59 11.27
N TYR A 633 -8.58 4.41 10.23
CA TYR A 633 -7.78 5.64 10.10
C TYR A 633 -7.95 6.55 11.32
N LEU A 634 -9.18 6.80 11.76
CA LEU A 634 -9.45 7.63 12.95
C LEU A 634 -8.86 7.02 14.22
N ILE A 635 -8.93 5.70 14.40
CA ILE A 635 -8.30 4.98 15.52
C ILE A 635 -6.78 5.17 15.48
N MET A 636 -6.14 4.91 14.33
CA MET A 636 -4.69 5.04 14.17
C MET A 636 -4.21 6.49 14.39
N ARG A 637 -4.93 7.47 13.84
CA ARG A 637 -4.63 8.90 14.00
C ARG A 637 -4.87 9.39 15.43
N ALA A 638 -5.90 8.87 16.10
CA ALA A 638 -6.11 9.18 17.51
C ALA A 638 -4.97 8.65 18.37
N ILE A 639 -4.54 7.39 18.18
CA ILE A 639 -3.36 6.81 18.85
C ILE A 639 -2.12 7.70 18.65
N GLU A 640 -1.88 8.17 17.42
CA GLU A 640 -0.77 9.10 17.11
C GLU A 640 -0.83 10.40 17.93
N SER A 641 -2.03 10.93 18.15
CA SER A 641 -2.26 12.24 18.77
C SER A 641 -2.36 12.23 20.30
N LEU A 642 -2.48 11.06 20.95
CA LEU A 642 -2.53 10.94 22.42
C LEU A 642 -1.25 11.43 23.14
N GLY A 643 -0.15 11.63 22.41
CA GLY A 643 1.14 12.04 22.97
C GLY A 643 1.90 10.90 23.65
N ALA A 644 3.04 11.24 24.26
CA ALA A 644 3.92 10.25 24.91
C ALA A 644 3.35 9.83 26.27
N ALA A 645 3.22 8.53 26.53
CA ALA A 645 2.71 8.02 27.82
C ALA A 645 3.55 8.46 29.03
N ALA A 646 4.86 8.69 28.83
CA ALA A 646 5.76 9.16 29.87
C ALA A 646 5.57 10.66 30.22
N ALA A 647 4.94 11.46 29.35
CA ALA A 647 4.78 12.90 29.53
C ALA A 647 3.31 13.30 29.79
N THR A 648 2.38 12.80 28.97
CA THR A 648 0.94 13.07 29.05
C THR A 648 0.19 11.75 28.96
N ALA A 649 0.13 11.02 30.09
CA ALA A 649 -0.59 9.76 30.12
C ALA A 649 -2.09 9.99 29.88
N SER A 650 -2.61 9.49 28.77
CA SER A 650 -4.06 9.43 28.53
C SER A 650 -4.67 8.38 29.45
N THR A 651 -5.20 8.81 30.59
CA THR A 651 -5.75 7.95 31.65
C THR A 651 -7.23 7.62 31.52
N GLU A 652 -7.93 8.32 30.63
CA GLU A 652 -9.38 8.28 30.53
C GLU A 652 -9.86 8.12 29.09
N PRO A 653 -10.95 7.38 28.86
CA PRO A 653 -11.51 7.15 27.54
C PRO A 653 -11.96 8.44 26.83
N HIS A 654 -12.34 9.49 27.57
CA HIS A 654 -12.74 10.77 26.98
C HIS A 654 -11.60 11.44 26.19
N HIS A 655 -10.34 11.32 26.63
CA HIS A 655 -9.19 11.83 25.88
C HIS A 655 -9.06 11.15 24.50
N PHE A 656 -9.42 9.87 24.41
CA PHE A 656 -9.39 9.15 23.13
C PHE A 656 -10.54 9.57 22.22
N VAL A 657 -11.72 9.84 22.79
CA VAL A 657 -12.84 10.45 22.06
C VAL A 657 -12.43 11.80 21.48
N ASP A 658 -11.85 12.69 22.27
CA ASP A 658 -11.38 14.00 21.81
C ASP A 658 -10.31 13.89 20.72
N ALA A 659 -9.37 12.94 20.87
CA ALA A 659 -8.35 12.64 19.87
C ALA A 659 -8.97 12.17 18.54
N MET A 660 -9.97 11.27 18.58
CA MET A 660 -10.68 10.83 17.36
C MET A 660 -11.52 11.94 16.73
N ARG A 661 -12.20 12.76 17.53
CA ARG A 661 -12.97 13.91 17.03
C ARG A 661 -12.05 14.91 16.34
N LYS A 662 -10.91 15.19 16.94
CA LYS A 662 -9.87 16.04 16.34
C LYS A 662 -9.28 15.42 15.08
N ALA A 663 -9.08 14.10 15.04
CA ALA A 663 -8.62 13.41 13.84
C ALA A 663 -9.61 13.59 12.67
N ASP A 664 -10.92 13.49 12.91
CA ASP A 664 -11.94 13.74 11.89
C ASP A 664 -11.92 15.21 11.44
N THR A 665 -12.02 16.17 12.37
CA THR A 665 -12.11 17.60 12.02
C THR A 665 -10.83 18.17 11.42
N ALA A 666 -9.66 17.56 11.70
CA ALA A 666 -8.37 17.95 11.15
C ALA A 666 -7.97 17.16 9.89
N THR A 667 -8.78 16.19 9.45
CA THR A 667 -8.52 15.49 8.19
C THR A 667 -8.53 16.52 7.05
N ALA A 668 -7.46 16.49 6.24
CA ALA A 668 -7.14 17.57 5.30
C ALA A 668 -8.28 17.88 4.31
N SER A 669 -8.13 18.96 3.54
CA SER A 669 -9.09 19.43 2.53
C SER A 669 -9.22 18.53 1.28
N ALA A 670 -8.97 17.23 1.42
CA ALA A 670 -9.12 16.22 0.39
C ALA A 670 -9.90 15.04 0.97
N ALA A 671 -10.45 14.19 0.10
CA ALA A 671 -11.11 12.97 0.53
C ALA A 671 -10.12 12.08 1.30
N GLY A 672 -10.44 11.80 2.55
CA GLY A 672 -9.75 10.84 3.39
C GLY A 672 -10.03 9.40 2.94
N PRO A 673 -9.57 8.40 3.71
CA PRO A 673 -9.80 6.99 3.40
C PRO A 673 -11.28 6.69 3.16
N GLY A 674 -11.57 5.89 2.12
CA GLY A 674 -12.94 5.54 1.74
C GLY A 674 -13.77 6.67 1.13
N GLY A 675 -13.17 7.83 0.81
CA GLY A 675 -13.90 8.97 0.23
C GLY A 675 -14.55 9.89 1.27
N TYR A 676 -14.29 9.68 2.56
CA TYR A 676 -14.86 10.49 3.64
C TYR A 676 -14.22 11.87 3.70
N ILE A 677 -15.01 12.88 4.01
CA ILE A 677 -14.52 14.25 4.21
C ILE A 677 -14.41 14.51 5.71
N GLY A 678 -13.32 15.15 6.12
CA GLY A 678 -13.12 15.53 7.52
C GLY A 678 -14.23 16.44 8.06
N GLY A 679 -14.53 16.27 9.35
CA GLY A 679 -15.57 17.03 10.06
C GLY A 679 -16.99 16.45 9.90
N THR A 680 -17.14 15.31 9.22
CA THR A 680 -18.46 14.67 9.01
C THR A 680 -18.87 13.73 10.15
N VAL A 681 -17.94 13.06 10.83
CA VAL A 681 -18.26 11.94 11.74
C VAL A 681 -17.96 12.21 13.21
N HIS A 682 -17.32 13.33 13.55
CA HIS A 682 -16.92 13.64 14.93
C HIS A 682 -18.08 13.65 15.94
N LYS A 683 -19.31 13.95 15.52
CA LYS A 683 -20.49 13.81 16.39
C LYS A 683 -20.82 12.34 16.66
N VAL A 684 -20.86 11.49 15.62
CA VAL A 684 -21.06 10.04 15.76
C VAL A 684 -19.98 9.38 16.62
N ILE A 685 -18.74 9.85 16.54
CA ILE A 685 -17.66 9.41 17.44
C ILE A 685 -18.08 9.60 18.90
N GLN A 686 -18.52 10.80 19.26
CA GLN A 686 -18.96 11.09 20.62
C GLN A 686 -20.17 10.24 21.02
N TRP A 687 -21.17 10.15 20.15
CA TRP A 687 -22.39 9.37 20.40
C TRP A 687 -22.12 7.90 20.63
N ALA A 688 -21.18 7.32 19.90
CA ALA A 688 -20.86 5.90 20.02
C ALA A 688 -20.34 5.55 21.42
N PHE A 689 -19.58 6.44 22.06
CA PHE A 689 -19.06 6.28 23.42
C PHE A 689 -20.09 6.65 24.49
N GLU A 690 -20.89 7.70 24.24
CA GLU A 690 -22.06 8.06 25.06
C GLU A 690 -23.03 6.89 25.20
N ARG A 691 -23.35 6.26 24.07
CA ARG A 691 -24.20 5.06 24.01
C ARG A 691 -23.60 3.85 24.72
N GLN A 692 -22.29 3.85 24.96
CA GLN A 692 -21.61 2.87 25.80
C GLN A 692 -21.43 3.35 27.25
N GLY A 693 -22.07 4.45 27.63
CA GLY A 693 -22.19 4.96 28.99
C GLY A 693 -21.00 5.75 29.51
N LEU A 694 -20.18 6.35 28.63
CA LEU A 694 -19.01 7.14 29.01
C LEU A 694 -19.35 8.37 29.87
N TYR A 695 -20.49 9.01 29.60
CA TYR A 695 -20.91 10.25 30.26
C TYR A 695 -22.15 10.06 31.14
N ALA A 696 -22.49 8.84 31.54
CA ALA A 696 -23.63 8.61 32.44
C ALA A 696 -23.26 8.91 33.90
N ALA A 697 -24.20 9.42 34.71
CA ALA A 697 -23.99 9.54 36.14
C ALA A 697 -23.92 8.14 36.79
N PRO A 698 -22.96 7.86 37.71
CA PRO A 698 -22.82 6.55 38.33
C PRO A 698 -23.94 6.29 39.35
N GLY A 699 -25.03 5.63 38.92
CA GLY A 699 -26.11 5.16 39.78
C GLY A 699 -26.11 3.63 39.95
N PRO A 700 -26.45 3.08 41.14
CA PRO A 700 -26.42 1.63 41.41
C PRO A 700 -27.49 0.82 40.65
N ALA A 701 -28.42 1.50 39.96
CA ALA A 701 -29.46 0.90 39.11
C ALA A 701 -29.65 1.67 37.79
N SER A 702 -28.73 2.57 37.41
CA SER A 702 -28.91 3.41 36.22
C SER A 702 -28.76 2.56 34.96
N LEU A 703 -29.90 2.28 34.32
CA LEU A 703 -29.97 2.17 32.86
C LEU A 703 -29.15 3.33 32.32
N VAL A 704 -28.11 3.03 31.53
CA VAL A 704 -27.30 4.07 30.89
C VAL A 704 -28.27 4.99 30.15
N ALA A 705 -28.39 6.23 30.62
CA ALA A 705 -29.02 7.25 29.82
C ALA A 705 -28.25 7.32 28.52
N GLY A 706 -28.97 7.39 27.40
CA GLY A 706 -28.37 7.52 26.08
C GLY A 706 -27.54 8.81 25.96
N PRO A 707 -27.28 9.31 24.75
CA PRO A 707 -26.64 10.61 24.52
C PRO A 707 -27.34 11.83 25.17
N GLU A 708 -28.34 11.61 26.04
CA GLU A 708 -29.43 12.52 26.39
C GLU A 708 -29.29 13.19 27.77
N GLU A 709 -28.50 12.67 28.73
CA GLU A 709 -28.57 13.19 30.12
C GLU A 709 -27.56 14.29 30.49
N LEU A 710 -26.45 14.47 29.76
CA LEU A 710 -25.43 15.47 30.11
C LEU A 710 -25.25 16.62 29.11
N ALA A 711 -25.75 16.53 27.87
CA ALA A 711 -25.69 17.65 26.94
C ALA A 711 -26.61 18.78 27.43
N THR A 712 -26.06 19.99 27.62
CA THR A 712 -26.87 21.14 28.03
C THR A 712 -27.86 21.55 26.93
N VAL A 713 -27.45 21.41 25.66
CA VAL A 713 -28.26 21.61 24.46
C VAL A 713 -27.94 20.46 23.50
N ASP A 714 -28.96 19.87 22.88
CA ASP A 714 -28.81 18.81 21.85
C ASP A 714 -29.95 18.96 20.84
N LEU A 715 -29.68 19.73 19.80
CA LEU A 715 -30.61 20.01 18.72
C LEU A 715 -30.64 18.85 17.75
N HIS A 716 -31.82 18.45 17.31
CA HIS A 716 -31.95 17.49 16.23
C HIS A 716 -33.17 17.75 15.34
N ILE A 717 -33.02 17.36 14.09
CA ILE A 717 -34.12 17.23 13.14
C ILE A 717 -34.44 15.74 13.05
N GLN A 718 -35.56 15.33 13.63
CA GLN A 718 -35.93 13.92 13.73
C GLN A 718 -35.96 13.25 12.35
N ASP A 719 -35.28 12.10 12.24
CA ASP A 719 -35.17 11.28 11.03
C ASP A 719 -36.06 10.01 11.11
N LEU A 720 -35.93 9.14 10.12
CA LEU A 720 -36.65 7.87 10.00
C LEU A 720 -35.97 6.70 10.74
N ARG A 721 -34.93 6.95 11.55
CA ARG A 721 -34.24 5.89 12.25
C ARG A 721 -35.12 5.29 13.36
N PRO A 722 -34.97 3.99 13.66
CA PRO A 722 -35.77 3.32 14.68
C PRO A 722 -35.63 3.98 16.06
N GLN A 723 -36.77 4.16 16.72
CA GLN A 723 -36.87 4.57 18.12
C GLN A 723 -36.58 3.37 19.06
N PRO A 724 -36.13 3.58 20.31
CA PRO A 724 -35.97 4.87 21.00
C PRO A 724 -34.68 5.59 20.66
N ASP A 725 -33.80 4.95 19.90
CA ASP A 725 -32.44 5.45 19.68
C ASP A 725 -32.38 6.60 18.66
N GLY A 726 -33.38 6.69 17.77
CA GLY A 726 -33.58 7.81 16.85
C GLY A 726 -32.33 8.10 15.99
N PRO A 727 -31.93 9.36 15.82
CA PRO A 727 -30.85 9.77 14.91
C PRO A 727 -29.47 9.15 15.19
N TYR A 728 -29.33 8.44 16.31
CA TYR A 728 -28.09 7.85 16.81
C TYR A 728 -27.98 6.36 16.54
N SER A 729 -29.04 5.74 15.99
CA SER A 729 -29.03 4.34 15.59
C SER A 729 -28.16 4.14 14.34
N PRO A 730 -27.27 3.13 14.32
CA PRO A 730 -26.69 2.68 13.07
C PRO A 730 -27.80 2.23 12.11
N VAL A 731 -27.71 2.66 10.86
CA VAL A 731 -28.66 2.30 9.79
C VAL A 731 -27.93 2.13 8.47
N ASP A 732 -28.62 1.53 7.51
CA ASP A 732 -28.19 1.51 6.12
C ASP A 732 -28.18 2.93 5.53
N LEU A 733 -26.98 3.42 5.16
CA LEU A 733 -26.79 4.74 4.55
C LEU A 733 -27.13 4.77 3.05
N LEU A 734 -27.29 3.62 2.39
CA LEU A 734 -27.83 3.55 1.03
C LEU A 734 -29.37 3.53 1.02
N GLY A 735 -29.97 3.21 2.17
CA GLY A 735 -31.41 3.28 2.41
C GLY A 735 -31.90 4.70 2.69
N LYS A 736 -33.12 4.80 3.23
CA LYS A 736 -33.79 6.08 3.56
C LYS A 736 -33.94 6.35 5.06
N ALA A 737 -33.43 5.47 5.93
CA ALA A 737 -33.63 5.60 7.37
C ALA A 737 -33.01 6.88 7.96
N TRP A 738 -31.96 7.42 7.34
CA TRP A 738 -31.32 8.68 7.72
C TRP A 738 -32.03 9.93 7.16
N HIS A 739 -33.05 9.77 6.30
CA HIS A 739 -33.82 10.91 5.80
C HIS A 739 -34.66 11.50 6.93
N ALA A 740 -34.87 12.82 6.89
CA ALA A 740 -35.74 13.53 7.81
C ALA A 740 -37.15 12.94 7.81
N HIS A 741 -37.74 12.83 9.01
CA HIS A 741 -39.12 12.41 9.16
C HIS A 741 -40.05 13.41 8.44
N PRO A 742 -41.14 12.96 7.78
CA PRO A 742 -42.07 13.86 7.09
C PRO A 742 -42.69 14.94 7.99
N ASP A 743 -42.74 14.69 9.31
CA ASP A 743 -43.16 15.70 10.29
C ASP A 743 -42.09 16.73 10.65
N SER A 744 -40.82 16.42 10.40
CA SER A 744 -39.68 17.30 10.65
C SER A 744 -39.45 18.27 9.52
N ILE A 745 -39.61 17.84 8.25
CA ILE A 745 -39.54 18.73 7.09
C ILE A 745 -40.86 18.67 6.31
N LYS A 746 -41.74 19.64 6.56
CA LYS A 746 -43.07 19.71 5.95
C LYS A 746 -43.07 20.61 4.73
N VAL A 747 -43.34 20.06 3.56
CA VAL A 747 -43.53 20.82 2.32
C VAL A 747 -45.01 20.93 1.98
N LYS A 748 -45.56 22.14 1.99
CA LYS A 748 -46.95 22.40 1.59
C LYS A 748 -47.02 23.10 0.23
N ALA A 749 -47.81 22.55 -0.67
CA ALA A 749 -48.18 23.20 -1.93
C ALA A 749 -49.14 24.37 -1.69
N SER A 750 -49.14 25.33 -2.61
CA SER A 750 -50.21 26.33 -2.68
C SER A 750 -51.58 25.66 -2.84
N ILE A 751 -52.59 26.20 -2.18
CA ILE A 751 -54.00 25.79 -2.36
C ILE A 751 -54.51 26.10 -3.78
N PHE A 752 -53.81 26.98 -4.52
CA PHE A 752 -54.09 27.32 -5.90
C PHE A 752 -53.19 26.51 -6.84
N PRO A 753 -53.72 25.56 -7.65
CA PRO A 753 -52.91 24.64 -8.46
C PRO A 753 -51.98 25.31 -9.49
N TRP A 754 -52.35 26.50 -9.98
CA TRP A 754 -51.53 27.27 -10.93
C TRP A 754 -50.34 27.99 -10.29
N VAL A 755 -50.32 28.09 -8.95
CA VAL A 755 -49.23 28.71 -8.20
C VAL A 755 -48.23 27.64 -7.81
N ARG A 756 -47.06 27.63 -8.45
CA ARG A 756 -45.98 26.67 -8.18
C ARG A 756 -45.32 26.86 -6.80
N ARG A 757 -45.66 27.91 -6.05
CA ARG A 757 -45.06 28.18 -4.74
C ARG A 757 -45.29 27.03 -3.75
N ARG A 758 -44.24 26.69 -3.03
CA ARG A 758 -44.20 25.75 -1.91
C ARG A 758 -43.80 26.51 -0.64
N LYS A 759 -44.33 26.07 0.50
CA LYS A 759 -43.95 26.55 1.83
C LYS A 759 -43.33 25.39 2.60
N ILE A 760 -42.07 25.53 2.99
CA ILE A 760 -41.32 24.53 3.76
C ILE A 760 -41.30 24.98 5.21
N ARG A 761 -41.59 24.06 6.15
CA ARG A 761 -41.41 24.27 7.60
C ARG A 761 -40.50 23.19 8.14
N VAL A 762 -39.61 23.57 9.05
CA VAL A 762 -38.66 22.67 9.68
C VAL A 762 -38.95 22.63 11.17
N LYS A 763 -39.25 21.44 11.70
CA LYS A 763 -39.40 21.21 13.12
C LYS A 763 -38.06 20.78 13.68
N VAL A 764 -37.56 21.54 14.65
CA VAL A 764 -36.33 21.24 15.38
C VAL A 764 -36.72 20.86 16.80
N GLN A 765 -36.06 19.84 17.33
CA GLN A 765 -36.27 19.38 18.68
C GLN A 765 -34.98 19.51 19.49
N ASN A 766 -35.11 19.72 20.79
CA ASN A 766 -33.99 19.82 21.72
C ASN A 766 -34.18 18.81 22.86
N ARG A 767 -33.23 17.88 22.98
CA ARG A 767 -33.21 16.89 24.06
C ARG A 767 -32.42 17.37 25.28
N GLY A 768 -31.65 18.44 25.14
CA GLY A 768 -30.82 18.97 26.22
C GLY A 768 -31.65 19.54 27.37
N ALA A 769 -31.01 19.60 28.55
CA ALA A 769 -31.63 20.11 29.77
C ALA A 769 -31.85 21.64 29.79
N THR A 770 -31.27 22.37 28.84
CA THR A 770 -31.35 23.83 28.70
C THR A 770 -31.95 24.21 27.35
N ALA A 771 -32.66 25.35 27.29
CA ALA A 771 -33.18 25.88 26.05
C ALA A 771 -32.04 26.34 25.13
N ALA A 772 -32.18 26.07 23.83
CA ALA A 772 -31.24 26.46 22.79
C ALA A 772 -31.60 27.85 22.26
N SER A 773 -31.03 28.89 22.86
CA SER A 773 -31.24 30.28 22.42
C SER A 773 -30.57 30.52 21.07
N ASP A 774 -31.13 31.45 20.30
CA ASP A 774 -30.59 31.87 18.98
C ASP A 774 -30.33 30.68 18.04
N THR A 775 -31.20 29.68 18.06
CA THR A 775 -31.12 28.54 17.14
C THR A 775 -31.47 29.03 15.75
N ARG A 776 -30.51 28.98 14.83
CA ARG A 776 -30.68 29.34 13.44
C ARG A 776 -31.01 28.09 12.61
N VAL A 777 -32.05 28.18 11.79
CA VAL A 777 -32.38 27.16 10.79
C VAL A 777 -32.17 27.70 9.39
N ASP A 778 -31.30 27.05 8.63
CA ASP A 778 -31.05 27.32 7.23
C ASP A 778 -31.62 26.20 6.34
N VAL A 779 -32.17 26.58 5.18
CA VAL A 779 -32.76 25.61 4.23
C VAL A 779 -32.21 25.81 2.82
N TRP A 780 -31.83 24.70 2.17
CA TRP A 780 -31.38 24.66 0.79
C TRP A 780 -32.20 23.66 -0.02
N VAL A 781 -32.25 23.87 -1.34
CA VAL A 781 -32.86 22.94 -2.30
C VAL A 781 -31.91 22.65 -3.45
N ALA A 782 -31.91 21.42 -3.94
CA ALA A 782 -31.16 21.05 -5.14
C ALA A 782 -31.96 20.08 -6.02
N PRO A 783 -31.84 20.13 -7.35
CA PRO A 783 -32.45 19.15 -8.23
C PRO A 783 -31.80 17.77 -8.04
N VAL A 784 -32.62 16.71 -7.96
CA VAL A 784 -32.15 15.32 -7.96
C VAL A 784 -32.07 14.84 -9.41
N SER A 785 -30.92 14.27 -9.79
CA SER A 785 -30.66 13.82 -11.15
C SER A 785 -30.33 12.33 -11.18
N GLY A 786 -31.10 11.54 -11.92
CA GLY A 786 -30.90 10.08 -12.01
C GLY A 786 -31.05 9.34 -10.68
N GLY A 787 -31.83 9.88 -9.74
CA GLY A 787 -31.99 9.35 -8.39
C GLY A 787 -30.83 9.66 -7.43
N LEU A 788 -29.81 10.40 -7.89
CA LEU A 788 -28.67 10.80 -7.06
C LEU A 788 -28.89 12.22 -6.51
N ILE A 789 -28.72 12.34 -5.19
CA ILE A 789 -28.72 13.61 -4.49
C ILE A 789 -27.33 14.23 -4.64
N PRO A 790 -27.22 15.52 -5.03
CA PRO A 790 -25.92 16.19 -5.14
C PRO A 790 -25.16 16.20 -3.80
N SER A 791 -23.83 16.08 -3.84
CA SER A 791 -22.99 16.29 -2.66
C SER A 791 -23.17 17.70 -2.09
N TYR A 792 -22.85 17.91 -0.83
CA TYR A 792 -22.80 19.25 -0.22
C TYR A 792 -21.38 19.51 0.31
N PRO A 793 -20.83 20.72 0.13
CA PRO A 793 -21.37 21.82 -0.69
C PRO A 793 -21.28 21.50 -2.19
N ASP A 794 -22.23 22.00 -2.98
CA ASP A 794 -22.18 22.00 -4.44
C ASP A 794 -22.96 23.21 -4.96
N ALA A 795 -22.58 23.75 -6.12
CA ALA A 795 -23.22 24.91 -6.74
C ALA A 795 -24.71 24.69 -7.09
N GLN A 796 -25.16 23.43 -7.14
CA GLN A 796 -26.55 23.06 -7.36
C GLN A 796 -27.47 23.37 -6.16
N TRP A 797 -26.93 23.55 -4.96
CA TRP A 797 -27.71 23.88 -3.77
C TRP A 797 -28.08 25.36 -3.75
N GLN A 798 -29.38 25.64 -3.92
CA GLN A 798 -29.95 26.97 -3.81
C GLN A 798 -30.41 27.24 -2.37
N PRO A 799 -29.89 28.27 -1.68
CA PRO A 799 -30.40 28.68 -0.36
C PRO A 799 -31.80 29.30 -0.48
N LEU A 800 -32.68 28.98 0.47
CA LEU A 800 -34.02 29.54 0.58
C LEU A 800 -34.15 30.63 1.65
N GLY A 801 -33.19 30.71 2.58
CA GLY A 801 -33.14 31.67 3.67
C GLY A 801 -32.87 31.02 5.01
N SER A 802 -32.86 31.85 6.05
CA SER A 802 -32.62 31.50 7.44
C SER A 802 -33.77 32.00 8.32
N ASP A 803 -34.05 31.29 9.40
CA ASP A 803 -34.95 31.70 10.48
C ASP A 803 -34.27 31.48 11.83
N THR A 804 -34.64 32.22 12.87
CA THR A 804 -33.96 32.15 14.18
C THR A 804 -34.96 32.29 15.32
N ASP A 805 -34.90 31.35 16.25
CA ASP A 805 -35.77 31.30 17.42
C ASP A 805 -35.12 30.46 18.53
N THR A 806 -35.76 30.40 19.70
CA THR A 806 -35.34 29.57 20.82
C THR A 806 -36.04 28.21 20.76
N VAL A 807 -35.28 27.12 20.81
CA VAL A 807 -35.86 25.77 21.00
C VAL A 807 -35.93 25.47 22.50
N PRO A 808 -37.11 25.20 23.09
CA PRO A 808 -37.26 24.93 24.52
C PRO A 808 -36.39 23.76 25.01
N ALA A 809 -36.10 23.71 26.30
CA ALA A 809 -35.44 22.54 26.91
C ALA A 809 -36.35 21.30 26.87
N ALA A 810 -35.76 20.11 27.02
CA ALA A 810 -36.52 18.90 27.27
C ALA A 810 -37.26 18.98 28.63
N SER A 811 -38.46 18.40 28.68
CA SER A 811 -39.31 18.35 29.87
C SER A 811 -39.87 16.95 30.07
N GLU A 812 -39.66 16.36 31.25
CA GLU A 812 -40.18 15.02 31.61
C GLU A 812 -39.84 13.92 30.59
N GLY A 813 -38.63 13.94 30.04
CA GLY A 813 -38.17 13.00 29.01
C GLY A 813 -38.76 13.23 27.62
N THR A 814 -39.54 14.30 27.43
CA THR A 814 -40.03 14.74 26.13
C THR A 814 -39.11 15.84 25.59
N PRO A 815 -38.59 15.73 24.35
CA PRO A 815 -37.81 16.80 23.74
C PRO A 815 -38.62 18.09 23.62
N GLY A 816 -38.00 19.24 23.91
CA GLY A 816 -38.56 20.54 23.53
C GLY A 816 -38.64 20.63 22.00
N GLU A 817 -39.59 21.39 21.46
CA GLU A 817 -39.73 21.54 20.01
C GLU A 817 -40.12 22.95 19.59
N GLU A 818 -39.65 23.37 18.42
CA GLU A 818 -40.01 24.64 17.78
C GLU A 818 -40.08 24.46 16.25
N THR A 819 -40.92 25.24 15.56
CA THR A 819 -41.11 25.13 14.11
C THR A 819 -40.70 26.41 13.38
N PHE A 820 -39.67 26.28 12.55
CA PHE A 820 -39.09 27.37 11.78
C PHE A 820 -39.76 27.51 10.40
N GLY A 821 -39.79 28.75 9.90
CA GLY A 821 -40.36 29.15 8.62
C GLY A 821 -41.81 29.68 8.72
N PRO A 822 -42.54 29.76 7.59
CA PRO A 822 -42.31 29.01 6.37
C PRO A 822 -41.28 29.63 5.42
N PHE A 823 -40.34 28.80 4.95
CA PHE A 823 -39.43 29.14 3.86
C PHE A 823 -40.17 29.03 2.52
N SER A 824 -40.13 30.09 1.71
CA SER A 824 -40.85 30.14 0.44
C SER A 824 -39.96 29.66 -0.70
N TRP A 825 -40.44 28.70 -1.48
CA TRP A 825 -39.73 28.18 -2.65
C TRP A 825 -40.64 28.12 -3.87
N THR A 826 -40.10 28.46 -5.05
CA THR A 826 -40.80 28.29 -6.33
C THR A 826 -39.96 27.36 -7.19
N PRO A 827 -40.40 26.12 -7.45
CA PRO A 827 -39.67 25.19 -8.29
C PRO A 827 -39.44 25.77 -9.70
N PRO A 828 -38.22 25.64 -10.25
CA PRO A 828 -37.93 26.06 -11.61
C PRO A 828 -38.85 25.38 -12.64
N ALA A 829 -39.13 26.07 -13.75
CA ALA A 829 -39.78 25.47 -14.92
C ALA A 829 -38.77 24.64 -15.72
N GLY A 830 -38.25 23.57 -15.11
CA GLY A 830 -37.24 22.68 -15.69
C GLY A 830 -37.71 21.23 -15.82
N PRO A 831 -36.89 20.36 -16.44
CA PRO A 831 -37.20 18.93 -16.59
C PRO A 831 -37.05 18.14 -15.29
N ALA A 832 -36.38 18.69 -14.28
CA ALA A 832 -36.20 18.03 -12.98
C ALA A 832 -37.57 17.82 -12.29
N ARG A 833 -37.88 16.55 -12.00
CA ARG A 833 -39.13 16.12 -11.37
C ARG A 833 -38.98 15.84 -9.88
N GLU A 834 -37.74 15.75 -9.39
CA GLU A 834 -37.43 15.48 -7.98
C GLU A 834 -36.40 16.49 -7.46
N TYR A 835 -36.57 16.91 -6.21
CA TYR A 835 -35.73 17.88 -5.54
C TYR A 835 -35.37 17.38 -4.14
N ALA A 836 -34.11 17.57 -3.74
CA ALA A 836 -33.67 17.38 -2.37
C ALA A 836 -33.85 18.69 -1.59
N ILE A 837 -34.27 18.58 -0.34
CA ILE A 837 -34.41 19.70 0.60
C ILE A 837 -33.55 19.36 1.80
N LEU A 838 -32.52 20.18 2.04
CA LEU A 838 -31.62 20.07 3.18
C LEU A 838 -31.96 21.19 4.17
N ALA A 839 -32.09 20.85 5.44
CA ALA A 839 -32.24 21.78 6.55
C ALA A 839 -31.14 21.56 7.57
N ALA A 840 -30.62 22.64 8.16
CA ALA A 840 -29.64 22.59 9.24
C ALA A 840 -30.09 23.47 10.40
N ALA A 841 -30.09 22.91 11.61
CA ALA A 841 -30.34 23.64 12.85
C ALA A 841 -29.04 23.86 13.61
N SER A 842 -28.67 25.10 13.92
CA SER A 842 -27.39 25.41 14.56
C SER A 842 -27.55 26.44 15.66
N CYS A 843 -26.89 26.22 16.79
CA CYS A 843 -26.70 27.22 17.84
C CYS A 843 -25.27 27.13 18.39
N ASP A 844 -24.83 28.12 19.16
CA ASP A 844 -23.45 28.17 19.67
C ASP A 844 -23.07 26.98 20.55
N ALA A 845 -24.04 26.41 21.28
CA ALA A 845 -23.86 25.27 22.18
C ALA A 845 -23.90 23.92 21.45
N ASP A 846 -24.52 23.86 20.27
CA ASP A 846 -24.61 22.67 19.43
C ASP A 846 -24.69 23.09 17.96
N ARG A 847 -23.51 23.18 17.34
CA ARG A 847 -23.37 23.62 15.95
C ARG A 847 -23.58 22.44 14.99
N SER A 848 -24.32 22.67 13.92
CA SER A 848 -24.31 21.74 12.79
C SER A 848 -22.92 21.67 12.14
N ASN A 849 -22.57 20.54 11.52
CA ASN A 849 -21.33 20.32 10.79
C ASN A 849 -21.19 21.28 9.59
N ILE A 850 -22.31 21.84 9.12
CA ILE A 850 -22.32 22.85 8.05
C ILE A 850 -22.53 24.28 8.56
N ASP A 851 -22.34 24.53 9.86
CA ASP A 851 -22.28 25.89 10.37
C ASP A 851 -20.95 26.54 9.97
N PRO A 852 -20.96 27.68 9.24
CA PRO A 852 -19.75 28.38 8.82
C PRO A 852 -18.75 28.68 9.95
N ALA A 853 -19.22 28.84 11.19
CA ALA A 853 -18.37 29.12 12.35
C ALA A 853 -17.49 27.92 12.75
N THR A 854 -17.81 26.70 12.32
CA THR A 854 -17.00 25.50 12.62
C THR A 854 -15.69 25.47 11.85
N GLY A 855 -15.68 26.00 10.62
CA GLY A 855 -14.53 25.93 9.72
C GLY A 855 -14.15 24.50 9.29
N TYR A 856 -15.06 23.52 9.41
CA TYR A 856 -14.75 22.13 9.12
C TYR A 856 -14.52 21.84 7.63
N PRO A 857 -13.70 20.83 7.27
CA PRO A 857 -13.43 20.48 5.87
C PRO A 857 -14.69 20.17 5.05
N CYS A 858 -15.70 19.54 5.66
CA CYS A 858 -16.99 19.24 5.02
C CYS A 858 -17.77 20.46 4.51
N LEU A 859 -17.38 21.69 4.87
CA LEU A 859 -17.93 22.94 4.34
C LEU A 859 -17.22 23.46 3.10
N THR A 860 -16.03 22.95 2.79
CA THR A 860 -15.15 23.51 1.76
C THR A 860 -14.80 22.52 0.68
N VAL A 861 -14.83 21.22 0.99
CA VAL A 861 -14.51 20.14 0.06
C VAL A 861 -15.78 19.60 -0.57
N THR A 862 -15.89 19.68 -1.89
CA THR A 862 -17.00 19.11 -2.67
C THR A 862 -16.78 17.62 -2.94
N GLY A 863 -17.85 16.88 -3.26
CA GLY A 863 -17.77 15.47 -3.68
C GLY A 863 -17.86 14.43 -2.55
N GLY A 864 -18.06 14.85 -1.30
CA GLY A 864 -18.34 13.93 -0.20
C GLY A 864 -19.74 13.29 -0.28
N PRO A 865 -19.91 12.06 0.24
CA PRO A 865 -21.21 11.38 0.26
C PRO A 865 -22.22 12.10 1.17
N ILE A 866 -23.29 12.65 0.59
CA ILE A 866 -24.31 13.44 1.31
C ILE A 866 -24.98 12.63 2.42
N GLN A 867 -25.16 11.33 2.22
CA GLN A 867 -25.73 10.41 3.21
C GLN A 867 -24.85 10.28 4.46
N VAL A 868 -23.53 10.42 4.34
CA VAL A 868 -22.63 10.45 5.51
C VAL A 868 -22.73 11.79 6.20
N LEU A 869 -22.71 12.91 5.45
CA LEU A 869 -22.82 14.25 6.02
C LEU A 869 -24.10 14.40 6.86
N VAL A 870 -25.25 14.08 6.28
CA VAL A 870 -26.55 14.21 6.95
C VAL A 870 -26.75 13.06 7.95
N GLY A 871 -26.39 11.84 7.58
CA GLY A 871 -26.55 10.68 8.44
C GLY A 871 -25.70 10.74 9.71
N CYS A 872 -24.60 11.49 9.72
CA CYS A 872 -23.70 11.63 10.86
C CYS A 872 -23.87 12.93 11.64
N ASP A 873 -24.90 13.73 11.34
CA ASP A 873 -25.22 14.97 12.03
C ASP A 873 -26.72 15.08 12.29
N ASN A 874 -27.12 14.91 13.54
CA ASN A 874 -28.49 14.99 14.03
C ASN A 874 -29.11 16.37 13.81
N ASN A 875 -28.30 17.41 13.71
CA ASN A 875 -28.72 18.78 13.41
C ASN A 875 -29.14 18.97 11.95
N LEU A 876 -28.83 18.00 11.07
CA LEU A 876 -29.18 18.03 9.67
C LEU A 876 -30.38 17.15 9.38
N GLY A 877 -31.25 17.63 8.50
CA GLY A 877 -32.36 16.86 7.97
C GLY A 877 -32.40 16.99 6.47
N LEU A 878 -32.56 15.86 5.78
CA LEU A 878 -32.74 15.82 4.33
C LEU A 878 -33.97 15.02 3.94
N THR A 879 -34.79 15.57 3.03
CA THR A 879 -35.86 14.82 2.37
C THR A 879 -35.82 15.04 0.86
N THR A 880 -36.42 14.14 0.10
CA THR A 880 -36.69 14.36 -1.33
C THR A 880 -38.18 14.65 -1.55
N LEU A 881 -38.47 15.43 -2.60
CA LEU A 881 -39.81 15.81 -3.02
C LEU A 881 -39.95 15.57 -4.52
N VAL A 882 -40.94 14.77 -4.91
CA VAL A 882 -41.36 14.60 -6.30
C VAL A 882 -42.48 15.59 -6.60
N LEU A 883 -42.38 16.32 -7.72
CA LEU A 883 -43.31 17.38 -8.13
C LEU A 883 -44.41 16.94 -9.10
#